data_AF-A0A379KMH8-F1
#
_entry.id   AF-A0A379KMH8-F1
#
_cell.length_a   1.000
_cell.length_b   1.000
_cell.length_c   1.000
_cell.angle_alpha   90.00
_cell.angle_beta   90.00
_cell.angle_gamma   90.00
#
_symmetry.space_group_name_H-M   'P 1'
#
loop_
_entity.id
_entity.type
_entity.pdbx_description
1 polymer ?
#
loop_
_entity_poly.entity_id
_entity_poly.type
_entity_poly.pdbx_seq_one_letter_code
_entity_poly.pdbx_strand_id
1 'polypeptide(L)'
;MPRKRKGSGGGPIALYALLFVVALLAQIPKQAWIALAVILGIGALVWAVRRANRDKPYYPQDDISADNAAVTQGAISPTVTVQFSTGAQEREFHSVQVGSSSATQGFTIPKPSAKPMGVRWLAEGEAINVAGLAIPGGLIYLCERASQFGNTEPSLIDATLRVARSPMSLTDRQMSYWPSYKTITPEARRAYLQWLAGDRRQPADAGYVFLFFYGLERRALVDALSDPQAKAELPAIKAEIERLLGLYGDNNSFRGYATRFLAHVDMGSVQPNSYLNEPTTTAPDGYELPMTLRIALGQMAVDKYPLNPSWALAWALSEPSISRRTPVTRCPEQFATLFKNEFAKRYPNGIALPQNKTKLKIAYRPASAALSIPAVAVGDLPDVAATSGTRNKLQAIVEDCTTVLDPYSRYLGRNPDTANSLEAILQLPTELWPPEAKAELEQLEQRVGGETICMSFGELAGRFKSAGALSRDKVVALARALESKRIGLEPDVLSGSRTPKAEDTVALFAADSDEGTLRSNDAYSAAAVTLDLASAVAAADGDTSLEEVSLLSGHIDSWDHLCVAHRKRLKAHLQIQLKQPPTLASLKKKLEPLTAQAKRKIASFLAHLAQADGEVTPQEVKLLERVYKSLALDPQFVYSDLHSAAVRPSHAAAAVAASAASDAADQILESTNAAFTLDMAKVARLQEETAEVSALLASVFSEETITERVNGPLPELSDESQTSTTEQLATVHGLDVEHSAFLRLLVSRTEWSRAELEDAASDMELMLDGALERINDTAFELFDMPVTEGDEPIEINPEILDELAL
;
A
#
# COMPACT_ATOMS: atom_id res chain seq x y z
N MET A 1 59.32 -20.45 -35.32
CA MET A 1 59.08 -19.36 -34.34
C MET A 1 60.22 -18.34 -34.48
N PRO A 2 60.07 -17.02 -34.23
CA PRO A 2 58.90 -16.26 -33.75
C PRO A 2 58.35 -15.22 -34.75
N ARG A 3 57.21 -14.64 -34.38
CA ARG A 3 56.24 -13.88 -35.20
C ARG A 3 56.52 -12.36 -35.25
N LYS A 4 56.34 -11.78 -36.44
CA LYS A 4 56.12 -10.34 -36.70
C LYS A 4 54.81 -9.84 -36.03
N ARG A 5 54.83 -8.63 -35.47
CA ARG A 5 53.62 -7.79 -35.31
C ARG A 5 53.85 -6.44 -36.00
N LYS A 6 52.91 -6.13 -36.89
CA LYS A 6 52.86 -4.95 -37.78
C LYS A 6 52.08 -3.86 -37.04
N GLY A 7 52.63 -2.65 -36.97
CA GLY A 7 51.90 -1.46 -36.51
C GLY A 7 50.88 -1.00 -37.55
N SER A 8 49.70 -0.62 -37.07
CA SER A 8 48.68 0.18 -37.77
C SER A 8 48.31 1.27 -36.74
N GLY A 9 48.37 2.57 -36.99
CA GLY A 9 47.80 3.27 -38.14
C GLY A 9 46.64 4.15 -37.66
N GLY A 10 46.88 5.01 -36.66
CA GLY A 10 45.87 5.89 -36.02
C GLY A 10 45.98 7.36 -36.42
N GLY A 11 46.34 7.64 -37.67
CA GLY A 11 46.69 8.99 -38.16
C GLY A 11 45.55 9.91 -38.62
N PRO A 12 44.37 9.44 -39.09
CA PRO A 12 43.32 10.36 -39.56
C PRO A 12 42.13 10.52 -38.60
N ILE A 13 41.79 9.51 -37.80
CA ILE A 13 40.52 9.49 -37.03
C ILE A 13 40.51 10.51 -35.88
N ALA A 14 41.65 10.70 -35.20
CA ALA A 14 41.77 11.69 -34.13
C ALA A 14 41.65 13.13 -34.65
N LEU A 15 42.11 13.39 -35.87
CA LEU A 15 42.02 14.72 -36.49
C LEU A 15 40.58 15.06 -36.90
N TYR A 16 39.84 14.09 -37.43
CA TYR A 16 38.42 14.26 -37.76
C TYR A 16 37.53 14.41 -36.51
N ALA A 17 37.83 13.70 -35.43
CA ALA A 17 37.12 13.88 -34.15
C ALA A 17 37.32 15.28 -33.57
N LEU A 18 38.55 15.83 -33.65
CA LEU A 18 38.83 17.19 -33.18
C LEU A 18 38.12 18.24 -34.04
N LEU A 19 38.13 18.09 -35.37
CA LEU A 19 37.42 18.99 -36.28
C LEU A 19 35.90 18.95 -36.10
N PHE A 20 35.34 17.77 -35.78
CA PHE A 20 33.91 17.62 -35.51
C PHE A 20 33.49 18.32 -34.21
N VAL A 21 34.32 18.24 -33.16
CA VAL A 21 34.07 18.96 -31.90
C VAL A 21 34.18 20.47 -32.10
N VAL A 22 35.14 20.96 -32.88
CA VAL A 22 35.27 22.38 -33.20
C VAL A 22 34.09 22.89 -34.02
N ALA A 23 33.59 22.09 -34.97
CA ALA A 23 32.40 22.43 -35.77
C ALA A 23 31.12 22.48 -34.91
N LEU A 24 30.97 21.56 -33.95
CA LEU A 24 29.86 21.57 -32.98
C LEU A 24 29.91 22.79 -32.06
N LEU A 25 31.09 23.17 -31.57
CA LEU A 25 31.26 24.36 -30.73
C LEU A 25 31.01 25.67 -31.51
N ALA A 26 31.25 25.68 -32.82
CA ALA A 26 30.97 26.82 -33.69
C ALA A 26 29.47 27.02 -34.01
N GLN A 27 28.63 25.99 -33.78
CA GLN A 27 27.17 26.08 -33.94
C GLN A 27 26.46 26.66 -32.70
N ILE A 28 27.18 26.83 -31.59
CA ILE A 28 26.61 27.41 -30.37
C ILE A 28 26.44 28.92 -30.56
N PRO A 29 25.22 29.48 -30.40
CA PRO A 29 24.96 30.90 -30.59
C PRO A 29 25.81 31.75 -29.62
N LYS A 30 26.32 32.89 -30.09
CA LYS A 30 27.19 33.79 -29.29
C LYS A 30 26.58 34.18 -27.93
N GLN A 31 25.25 34.21 -27.82
CA GLN A 31 24.54 34.51 -26.57
C GLN A 31 24.76 33.43 -25.49
N ALA A 32 24.92 32.16 -25.86
CA ALA A 32 25.18 31.08 -24.91
C ALA A 32 26.60 31.17 -24.33
N TRP A 33 27.58 31.60 -25.13
CA TRP A 33 28.95 31.87 -24.65
C TRP A 33 28.99 33.08 -23.70
N ILE A 34 28.17 34.11 -23.96
CA ILE A 34 28.02 35.27 -23.08
C ILE A 34 27.36 34.85 -21.75
N ALA A 35 26.29 34.04 -21.79
CA ALA A 35 25.63 33.52 -20.60
C ALA A 35 26.59 32.66 -19.75
N LEU A 36 27.40 31.80 -20.38
CA LEU A 36 28.40 30.98 -19.68
C LEU A 36 29.48 31.86 -19.02
N ALA A 37 29.94 32.92 -19.69
CA ALA A 37 30.91 33.85 -19.13
C ALA A 37 30.33 34.66 -17.94
N VAL A 38 29.05 35.03 -18.00
CA VAL A 38 28.35 35.71 -16.89
C VAL A 38 28.20 34.76 -15.69
N ILE A 39 27.81 33.50 -15.91
CA ILE A 39 27.70 32.49 -14.84
C ILE A 39 29.07 32.25 -14.18
N LEU A 40 30.14 32.14 -14.97
CA LEU A 40 31.51 32.01 -14.45
C LEU A 40 31.95 33.27 -13.68
N GLY A 41 31.58 34.46 -14.14
CA GLY A 41 31.83 35.72 -13.46
C GLY A 41 31.11 35.82 -12.11
N ILE A 42 29.83 35.43 -12.07
CA ILE A 42 29.03 35.38 -10.83
C ILE A 42 29.61 34.34 -9.88
N GLY A 43 29.98 33.15 -10.37
CA GLY A 43 30.64 32.13 -9.56
C GLY A 43 31.96 32.58 -8.96
N ALA A 44 32.78 33.32 -9.72
CA ALA A 44 34.02 33.91 -9.22
C ALA A 44 33.77 35.02 -8.18
N LEU A 45 32.71 35.82 -8.35
CA LEU A 45 32.31 36.86 -7.40
C LEU A 45 31.82 36.24 -6.08
N VAL A 46 30.95 35.23 -6.15
CA VAL A 46 30.44 34.49 -4.99
C VAL A 46 31.59 33.80 -4.26
N TRP A 47 32.52 33.18 -5.00
CA TRP A 47 33.71 32.57 -4.39
C TRP A 47 34.63 33.59 -3.71
N ALA A 48 34.82 34.77 -4.30
CA ALA A 48 35.61 35.85 -3.71
C ALA A 48 34.98 36.40 -2.42
N VAL A 49 33.65 36.58 -2.39
CA VAL A 49 32.89 36.99 -1.21
C VAL A 49 32.96 35.93 -0.11
N ARG A 50 32.76 34.65 -0.45
CA ARG A 50 32.89 33.53 0.51
C ARG A 50 34.31 33.38 1.06
N ARG A 51 35.33 33.71 0.25
CA ARG A 51 36.73 33.68 0.68
C ARG A 51 37.10 34.86 1.58
N ALA A 52 36.48 36.02 1.37
CA ALA A 52 36.67 37.21 2.21
C ALA A 52 36.01 37.06 3.59
N ASN A 53 34.89 36.35 3.68
CA ASN A 53 34.14 36.12 4.93
C ASN A 53 34.51 34.81 5.67
N ARG A 54 35.67 34.21 5.37
CA ARG A 54 36.11 33.02 6.08
C ARG A 54 36.90 33.42 7.33
N ASP A 55 36.29 33.27 8.49
CA ASP A 55 36.93 33.53 9.79
C ASP A 55 38.24 32.77 9.92
N LYS A 56 39.26 33.47 10.41
CA LYS A 56 40.58 32.89 10.66
C LYS A 56 40.48 31.92 11.84
N PRO A 57 41.08 30.72 11.75
CA PRO A 57 41.12 29.79 12.88
C PRO A 57 41.97 30.38 14.01
N TYR A 58 41.37 30.45 15.19
CA TYR A 58 42.02 30.76 16.46
C TYR A 58 42.92 29.59 16.87
N TYR A 59 44.21 29.85 17.04
CA TYR A 59 45.16 28.94 17.68
C TYR A 59 45.34 29.37 19.14
N PRO A 60 45.10 28.51 20.14
CA PRO A 60 45.52 28.77 21.50
C PRO A 60 47.04 28.54 21.59
N GLN A 61 47.76 29.57 22.03
CA GLN A 61 49.19 29.50 22.29
C GLN A 61 49.38 29.27 23.79
N ASP A 62 49.93 28.11 24.13
CA ASP A 62 50.53 27.85 25.44
C ASP A 62 51.66 28.85 25.67
N ASP A 63 51.67 29.51 26.82
CA ASP A 63 52.90 29.89 27.50
C ASP A 63 52.66 30.10 29.00
N ILE A 64 53.16 29.15 29.78
CA ILE A 64 53.49 29.33 31.19
C ILE A 64 54.86 30.01 31.22
N SER A 65 54.98 31.15 31.90
CA SER A 65 56.19 31.50 32.65
C SER A 65 55.91 32.61 33.66
N ALA A 66 56.28 32.33 34.90
CA ALA A 66 56.38 33.28 35.99
C ALA A 66 57.54 34.26 35.74
N ASP A 67 57.39 35.51 36.18
CA ASP A 67 58.47 36.15 36.94
C ASP A 67 57.97 37.30 37.83
N ASN A 68 58.61 37.40 38.99
CA ASN A 68 58.41 38.42 40.01
C ASN A 68 59.24 39.68 39.69
N ALA A 69 58.73 40.89 39.98
CA ALA A 69 59.53 41.97 40.58
C ALA A 69 58.65 43.16 41.01
N ALA A 70 59.10 43.80 42.10
CA ALA A 70 58.40 44.76 42.93
C ALA A 70 58.60 46.24 42.55
N VAL A 71 57.97 47.10 43.37
CA VAL A 71 58.30 48.49 43.78
C VAL A 71 57.28 49.55 43.27
N THR A 72 56.32 50.04 44.08
CA THR A 72 56.29 51.03 45.19
C THR A 72 55.84 52.44 44.74
N GLN A 73 55.08 53.11 45.63
CA GLN A 73 54.63 54.52 45.70
C GLN A 73 53.22 54.78 45.14
N GLY A 74 52.28 55.45 45.81
CA GLY A 74 52.20 56.13 47.12
C GLY A 74 50.76 56.64 47.26
N ALA A 75 50.08 56.38 48.37
CA ALA A 75 49.78 57.34 49.44
C ALA A 75 48.36 57.95 49.42
N ILE A 76 47.85 58.12 50.65
CA ILE A 76 46.80 59.03 51.16
C ILE A 76 45.38 58.45 51.30
N SER A 77 45.07 58.05 52.54
CA SER A 77 43.73 58.10 53.15
C SER A 77 43.42 59.53 53.66
N PRO A 78 42.16 59.84 53.99
CA PRO A 78 41.82 59.73 55.42
C PRO A 78 40.44 59.12 55.71
N THR A 79 40.41 58.55 56.91
CA THR A 79 39.28 57.99 57.67
C THR A 79 38.35 59.08 58.22
N VAL A 80 37.04 58.81 58.28
CA VAL A 80 36.15 59.37 59.31
C VAL A 80 35.19 58.27 59.80
N THR A 81 35.19 58.10 61.12
CA THR A 81 34.37 57.22 61.97
C THR A 81 33.17 58.01 62.51
N VAL A 82 32.00 57.37 62.70
CA VAL A 82 31.00 57.82 63.69
C VAL A 82 30.41 56.61 64.45
N GLN A 83 30.36 56.74 65.77
CA GLN A 83 29.94 55.75 66.78
C GLN A 83 28.48 55.93 67.26
N PHE A 84 28.01 54.88 67.95
CA PHE A 84 26.78 54.65 68.73
C PHE A 84 26.44 55.63 69.87
N SER A 85 25.16 55.70 70.30
CA SER A 85 24.68 55.66 71.73
C SER A 85 23.11 55.61 71.79
N THR A 86 22.41 54.64 72.41
CA THR A 86 22.02 54.35 73.83
C THR A 86 20.80 55.09 74.43
N GLY A 87 19.93 54.34 75.14
CA GLY A 87 19.00 54.81 76.20
C GLY A 87 17.87 53.80 76.51
N ALA A 88 17.96 53.02 77.61
CA ALA A 88 17.21 53.16 78.89
C ALA A 88 15.74 52.66 78.80
N GLN A 89 15.13 51.90 79.73
CA GLN A 89 15.15 51.92 81.19
C GLN A 89 14.43 50.67 81.78
N GLU A 90 14.73 50.34 83.04
CA GLU A 90 14.25 49.23 83.86
C GLU A 90 12.75 49.28 84.26
N ARG A 91 12.14 48.12 84.56
CA ARG A 91 11.39 47.88 85.82
C ARG A 91 11.14 46.39 86.08
N GLU A 92 11.31 46.07 87.36
CA GLU A 92 11.43 44.80 88.07
C GLU A 92 10.06 44.27 88.58
N PHE A 93 9.87 42.95 88.70
CA PHE A 93 9.17 42.30 89.83
C PHE A 93 9.43 40.77 89.82
N HIS A 94 9.77 40.22 90.99
CA HIS A 94 10.22 38.83 91.23
C HIS A 94 9.15 37.91 91.84
N SER A 95 9.22 36.63 91.41
CA SER A 95 8.97 35.32 92.06
C SER A 95 7.64 34.94 92.73
N VAL A 96 7.09 33.77 92.36
CA VAL A 96 6.90 32.55 93.21
C VAL A 96 6.83 31.29 92.31
N GLN A 97 7.64 30.27 92.62
CA GLN A 97 7.53 28.89 92.09
C GLN A 97 6.59 28.03 92.96
N VAL A 98 5.96 26.99 92.39
CA VAL A 98 6.00 25.57 92.85
C VAL A 98 5.12 24.69 91.93
N GLY A 99 5.67 23.56 91.45
CA GLY A 99 4.89 22.31 91.31
C GLY A 99 4.64 21.70 89.92
N SER A 100 5.65 20.96 89.39
CA SER A 100 5.56 19.70 88.61
C SER A 100 4.52 19.53 87.49
N SER A 101 4.98 19.39 86.22
CA SER A 101 4.98 18.09 85.50
C SER A 101 5.52 18.17 84.06
N SER A 102 6.44 17.24 83.76
CA SER A 102 6.71 16.60 82.45
C SER A 102 7.04 17.43 81.20
N ALA A 103 8.32 17.43 80.79
CA ALA A 103 8.77 16.94 79.47
C ALA A 103 10.26 17.28 79.24
N THR A 104 11.05 16.24 79.00
CA THR A 104 12.48 16.27 78.64
C THR A 104 12.70 17.00 77.31
N GLN A 105 13.32 18.18 77.34
CA GLN A 105 13.90 18.82 76.14
C GLN A 105 15.32 18.27 75.91
N GLY A 106 15.47 17.43 74.89
CA GLY A 106 16.76 17.08 74.33
C GLY A 106 17.27 18.21 73.42
N PHE A 107 18.52 18.62 73.61
CA PHE A 107 19.21 19.54 72.71
C PHE A 107 19.54 18.84 71.38
N THR A 108 19.01 19.35 70.27
CA THR A 108 19.38 18.90 68.91
C THR A 108 20.56 19.72 68.41
N ILE A 109 21.68 19.05 68.12
CA ILE A 109 22.83 19.63 67.43
C ILE A 109 22.39 20.03 66.00
N PRO A 110 22.68 21.25 65.50
CA PRO A 110 22.39 21.60 64.11
C PRO A 110 23.18 20.67 63.18
N LYS A 111 22.51 20.04 62.21
CA LYS A 111 23.17 19.32 61.11
C LYS A 111 24.13 20.28 60.39
N PRO A 112 25.33 19.82 59.97
CA PRO A 112 26.28 20.68 59.27
C PRO A 112 25.64 21.18 57.97
N SER A 113 25.79 22.48 57.67
CA SER A 113 25.42 23.02 56.37
C SER A 113 26.23 22.27 55.31
N ALA A 114 25.55 21.60 54.38
CA ALA A 114 26.18 21.07 53.19
C ALA A 114 26.88 22.25 52.50
N LYS A 115 28.17 22.10 52.21
CA LYS A 115 28.86 23.04 51.31
C LYS A 115 28.03 23.10 50.03
N PRO A 116 27.67 24.29 49.52
CA PRO A 116 26.89 24.39 48.30
C PRO A 116 27.72 23.77 47.17
N MET A 117 27.23 22.65 46.65
CA MET A 117 27.89 21.93 45.55
C MET A 117 27.59 22.68 44.24
N GLY A 118 28.50 22.57 43.27
CA GLY A 118 28.26 23.05 41.90
C GLY A 118 27.13 22.28 41.21
N VAL A 119 27.16 22.22 39.87
CA VAL A 119 26.27 21.32 39.13
C VAL A 119 26.50 19.89 39.59
N ARG A 120 25.42 19.19 39.95
CA ARG A 120 25.44 17.81 40.45
C ARG A 120 24.38 16.98 39.73
N TRP A 121 24.75 15.78 39.29
CA TRP A 121 23.82 14.72 38.91
C TRP A 121 23.35 13.98 40.17
N LEU A 122 22.04 13.75 40.28
CA LEU A 122 21.44 12.90 41.32
C LEU A 122 21.20 11.52 40.72
N ALA A 123 21.85 10.49 41.27
CA ALA A 123 21.73 9.12 40.79
C ALA A 123 20.34 8.53 41.09
N GLU A 124 20.02 7.39 40.47
CA GLU A 124 18.78 6.66 40.72
C GLU A 124 18.58 6.39 42.22
N GLY A 125 17.37 6.68 42.71
CA GLY A 125 17.00 6.48 44.11
C GLY A 125 17.48 7.57 45.08
N GLU A 126 18.30 8.53 44.65
CA GLU A 126 18.61 9.71 45.45
C GLU A 126 17.38 10.64 45.55
N ALA A 127 17.13 11.18 46.74
CA ALA A 127 16.02 12.10 46.99
C ALA A 127 16.54 13.50 47.39
N ILE A 128 15.82 14.53 46.97
CA ILE A 128 16.17 15.93 47.27
C ILE A 128 14.92 16.77 47.55
N ASN A 129 15.08 17.88 48.27
CA ASN A 129 14.04 18.89 48.44
C ASN A 129 14.37 20.12 47.59
N VAL A 130 13.47 20.47 46.66
CA VAL A 130 13.60 21.69 45.83
C VAL A 130 12.31 22.50 45.96
N ALA A 131 12.43 23.79 46.29
CA ALA A 131 11.29 24.70 46.48
C ALA A 131 10.18 24.16 47.42
N GLY A 132 10.55 23.37 48.44
CA GLY A 132 9.61 22.78 49.40
C GLY A 132 8.95 21.47 48.95
N LEU A 133 9.36 20.90 47.82
CA LEU A 133 8.88 19.61 47.31
C LEU A 133 9.93 18.54 47.46
N ALA A 134 9.54 17.40 48.03
CA ALA A 134 10.37 16.20 48.08
C ALA A 134 10.31 15.49 46.73
N ILE A 135 11.44 15.43 46.04
CA ILE A 135 11.60 14.77 44.74
C ILE A 135 12.33 13.44 44.97
N PRO A 136 11.63 12.30 44.84
CA PRO A 136 12.26 10.98 44.93
C PRO A 136 12.87 10.56 43.59
N GLY A 137 13.67 9.49 43.60
CA GLY A 137 14.03 8.74 42.39
C GLY A 137 15.22 9.24 41.58
N GLY A 138 15.63 10.50 41.72
CA GLY A 138 16.82 11.06 41.07
C GLY A 138 16.75 11.02 39.54
N LEU A 139 17.91 10.79 38.89
CA LEU A 139 18.15 10.89 37.44
C LEU A 139 18.00 12.32 36.89
N ILE A 140 18.41 13.32 37.67
CA ILE A 140 18.25 14.74 37.34
C ILE A 140 19.54 15.53 37.59
N TYR A 141 19.76 16.57 36.79
CA TYR A 141 20.78 17.58 37.06
C TYR A 141 20.21 18.68 37.96
N LEU A 142 20.96 19.04 39.00
CA LEU A 142 20.61 20.11 39.94
C LEU A 142 21.80 21.05 40.15
N CYS A 143 21.53 22.35 40.32
CA CYS A 143 22.46 23.29 40.93
C CYS A 143 21.81 24.12 42.04
N GLU A 144 22.52 24.30 43.15
CA GLU A 144 22.08 25.12 44.29
C GLU A 144 22.57 26.58 44.18
N ARG A 145 23.31 26.90 43.11
CA ARG A 145 23.81 28.23 42.77
C ARG A 145 23.59 28.49 41.29
N ALA A 146 23.36 29.76 40.96
CA ALA A 146 23.30 30.20 39.57
C ALA A 146 24.52 29.70 38.80
N SER A 147 24.28 28.96 37.72
CA SER A 147 25.31 28.33 36.91
C SER A 147 25.13 28.73 35.45
N GLN A 148 26.25 28.96 34.75
CA GLN A 148 26.22 29.14 33.29
C GLN A 148 25.94 27.81 32.57
N PHE A 149 26.09 26.67 33.25
CA PHE A 149 25.77 25.35 32.70
C PHE A 149 24.31 25.23 32.26
N GLY A 150 23.39 25.93 32.92
CA GLY A 150 21.97 25.96 32.52
C GLY A 150 21.71 26.70 31.20
N ASN A 151 22.70 27.39 30.63
CA ASN A 151 22.63 27.90 29.25
C ASN A 151 22.87 26.79 28.22
N THR A 152 23.61 25.75 28.61
CA THR A 152 24.02 24.64 27.75
C THR A 152 23.32 23.34 28.10
N GLU A 153 22.54 23.31 29.18
CA GLU A 153 21.77 22.15 29.62
C GLU A 153 20.34 22.56 30.00
N PRO A 154 19.37 22.40 29.09
CA PRO A 154 17.99 22.75 29.33
C PRO A 154 17.36 22.01 30.53
N SER A 155 17.79 20.78 30.83
CA SER A 155 17.23 19.96 31.92
C SER A 155 17.73 20.36 33.32
N LEU A 156 18.67 21.30 33.43
CA LEU A 156 19.28 21.65 34.72
C LEU A 156 18.27 22.34 35.63
N ILE A 157 17.94 21.70 36.75
CA ILE A 157 17.13 22.32 37.81
C ILE A 157 18.02 23.32 38.56
N ASP A 158 17.78 24.61 38.34
CA ASP A 158 18.43 25.70 39.08
C ASP A 158 17.55 26.10 40.28
N ALA A 159 17.95 25.67 41.47
CA ALA A 159 17.22 25.92 42.71
C ALA A 159 17.18 27.41 43.12
N THR A 160 17.93 28.28 42.45
CA THR A 160 17.91 29.74 42.69
C THR A 160 16.79 30.45 41.92
N LEU A 161 16.17 29.81 40.94
CA LEU A 161 15.10 30.41 40.13
C LEU A 161 13.76 30.42 40.89
N ARG A 162 12.92 31.40 40.58
CA ARG A 162 11.60 31.54 41.21
C ARG A 162 10.68 30.38 40.79
N VAL A 163 10.00 29.81 41.78
CA VAL A 163 8.99 28.75 41.64
C VAL A 163 7.69 29.24 42.28
N ALA A 164 6.55 29.04 41.61
CA ALA A 164 5.25 29.39 42.15
C ALA A 164 4.93 28.59 43.43
N ARG A 165 4.15 29.18 44.35
CA ARG A 165 3.85 28.55 45.65
C ARG A 165 2.66 27.59 45.57
N SER A 166 1.63 27.97 44.84
CA SER A 166 0.41 27.18 44.68
C SER A 166 0.66 25.94 43.81
N PRO A 167 -0.03 24.82 44.04
CA PRO A 167 -0.04 23.71 43.11
C PRO A 167 -0.55 24.14 41.74
N MET A 168 0.11 23.68 40.68
CA MET A 168 -0.26 23.89 39.28
C MET A 168 -0.85 22.60 38.69
N SER A 169 -1.67 22.76 37.63
CA SER A 169 -2.11 21.65 36.78
C SER A 169 -0.90 21.06 36.03
N LEU A 170 -0.86 19.73 35.91
CA LEU A 170 0.19 19.02 35.18
C LEU A 170 -0.13 18.87 33.69
N THR A 171 -1.40 18.96 33.31
CA THR A 171 -1.87 18.72 31.94
C THR A 171 -1.96 20.00 31.11
N ASP A 172 -1.95 21.17 31.76
CA ASP A 172 -2.01 22.44 31.07
C ASP A 172 -0.66 22.70 30.38
N ARG A 173 -0.70 22.99 29.08
CA ARG A 173 0.48 23.37 28.30
C ARG A 173 0.97 24.74 28.77
N GLN A 174 2.13 24.76 29.43
CA GLN A 174 2.75 25.99 29.99
C GLN A 174 4.15 26.26 29.41
N MET A 175 4.60 25.45 28.45
CA MET A 175 5.94 25.51 27.90
C MET A 175 5.92 25.51 26.37
N SER A 176 6.93 26.16 25.79
CA SER A 176 7.25 26.08 24.37
C SER A 176 7.68 24.66 23.98
N TYR A 177 7.69 24.38 22.69
CA TYR A 177 8.01 23.05 22.15
C TYR A 177 9.43 22.56 22.54
N TRP A 178 10.40 23.47 22.66
CA TRP A 178 11.75 23.20 23.17
C TRP A 178 11.95 23.84 24.55
N PRO A 179 11.50 23.19 25.65
CA PRO A 179 11.54 23.79 26.97
C PRO A 179 12.96 23.83 27.54
N SER A 180 13.25 24.88 28.31
CA SER A 180 14.43 24.93 29.19
C SER A 180 14.01 25.33 30.59
N TYR A 181 14.45 24.58 31.60
CA TYR A 181 14.12 24.87 32.99
C TYR A 181 14.48 26.32 33.38
N LYS A 182 15.54 26.84 32.75
CA LYS A 182 16.00 28.22 32.96
C LYS A 182 15.01 29.24 32.43
N THR A 183 14.39 29.02 31.27
CA THR A 183 13.56 30.03 30.58
C THR A 183 12.07 29.92 30.90
N ILE A 184 11.58 28.75 31.32
CA ILE A 184 10.16 28.54 31.64
C ILE A 184 9.69 29.39 32.82
N THR A 185 8.37 29.61 32.92
CA THR A 185 7.77 30.46 33.96
C THR A 185 7.87 29.83 35.36
N PRO A 186 7.77 30.61 36.44
CA PRO A 186 7.70 30.07 37.80
C PRO A 186 6.58 29.04 38.02
N GLU A 187 5.47 29.20 37.31
CA GLU A 187 4.32 28.29 37.26
C GLU A 187 4.70 26.96 36.60
N ALA A 188 5.33 26.99 35.42
CA ALA A 188 5.79 25.80 34.73
C ALA A 188 6.87 25.05 35.53
N ARG A 189 7.81 25.77 36.18
CA ARG A 189 8.78 25.14 37.11
C ARG A 189 8.06 24.43 38.26
N ARG A 190 7.01 25.04 38.80
CA ARG A 190 6.23 24.45 39.91
C ARG A 190 5.53 23.17 39.47
N ALA A 191 4.88 23.17 38.30
CA ALA A 191 4.26 21.98 37.71
C ALA A 191 5.29 20.87 37.42
N TYR A 192 6.43 21.20 36.81
CA TYR A 192 7.50 20.24 36.55
C TYR A 192 8.01 19.57 37.83
N LEU A 193 8.28 20.36 38.88
CA LEU A 193 8.72 19.81 40.17
C LEU A 193 7.62 18.99 40.86
N GLN A 194 6.32 19.30 40.66
CA GLN A 194 5.21 18.45 41.12
C GLN A 194 5.20 17.10 40.42
N TRP A 195 5.41 17.10 39.10
CA TRP A 195 5.46 15.88 38.32
C TRP A 195 6.63 14.97 38.75
N LEU A 196 7.82 15.55 38.97
CA LEU A 196 8.97 14.84 39.54
C LEU A 196 8.68 14.31 40.96
N ALA A 197 8.05 15.11 41.82
CA ALA A 197 7.66 14.68 43.18
C ALA A 197 6.62 13.54 43.16
N GLY A 198 5.80 13.45 42.10
CA GLY A 198 4.84 12.39 41.84
C GLY A 198 5.43 11.14 41.19
N ASP A 199 6.75 10.92 41.30
CA ASP A 199 7.49 9.80 40.71
C ASP A 199 7.31 9.67 39.18
N ARG A 200 6.98 10.78 38.50
CA ARG A 200 6.83 10.83 37.04
C ARG A 200 5.80 9.82 36.52
N ARG A 201 4.71 9.61 37.27
CA ARG A 201 3.63 8.66 36.92
C ARG A 201 2.33 9.33 36.51
N GLN A 202 2.10 10.57 36.94
CA GLN A 202 0.85 11.27 36.71
C GLN A 202 0.76 11.77 35.27
N PRO A 203 -0.41 11.69 34.60
CA PRO A 203 -0.60 12.33 33.30
C PRO A 203 -0.15 13.79 33.34
N ALA A 204 0.64 14.20 32.35
CA ALA A 204 1.29 15.50 32.31
C ALA A 204 1.53 15.92 30.86
N ASP A 205 1.66 17.23 30.65
CA ASP A 205 2.11 17.81 29.38
C ASP A 205 3.45 17.20 28.94
N ALA A 206 3.56 16.89 27.65
CA ALA A 206 4.71 16.20 27.08
C ALA A 206 6.02 16.99 27.28
N GLY A 207 5.96 18.32 27.35
CA GLY A 207 7.13 19.15 27.57
C GLY A 207 7.85 18.83 28.88
N TYR A 208 7.12 18.40 29.94
CA TYR A 208 7.76 18.01 31.21
C TYR A 208 8.54 16.71 31.07
N VAL A 209 8.00 15.77 30.28
CA VAL A 209 8.65 14.50 29.95
C VAL A 209 9.92 14.76 29.13
N PHE A 210 9.83 15.63 28.11
CA PHE A 210 10.98 16.03 27.30
C PHE A 210 12.06 16.73 28.11
N LEU A 211 11.69 17.68 28.98
CA LEU A 211 12.64 18.39 29.83
C LEU A 211 13.44 17.43 30.73
N PHE A 212 12.80 16.39 31.25
CA PHE A 212 13.47 15.32 31.99
C PHE A 212 14.32 14.42 31.08
N PHE A 213 13.78 14.05 29.92
CA PHE A 213 14.46 13.22 28.92
C PHE A 213 15.78 13.85 28.44
N TYR A 214 15.86 15.18 28.29
CA TYR A 214 17.09 15.89 27.92
C TYR A 214 18.27 15.59 28.86
N GLY A 215 17.99 15.48 30.17
CA GLY A 215 19.00 15.14 31.16
C GLY A 215 19.49 13.70 31.02
N LEU A 216 18.58 12.75 30.80
CA LEU A 216 18.91 11.36 30.53
C LEU A 216 19.77 11.22 29.26
N GLU A 217 19.37 11.95 28.22
CA GLU A 217 20.02 11.97 26.92
C GLU A 217 21.46 12.47 27.02
N ARG A 218 21.68 13.60 27.70
CA ARG A 218 23.04 14.09 27.99
C ARG A 218 23.85 13.08 28.78
N ARG A 219 23.28 12.54 29.87
CA ARG A 219 23.99 11.63 30.76
C ARG A 219 24.51 10.41 30.00
N ALA A 220 23.70 9.89 29.09
CA ALA A 220 24.04 8.73 28.29
C ALA A 220 24.96 9.02 27.09
N LEU A 221 24.79 10.16 26.42
CA LEU A 221 25.46 10.44 25.14
C LEU A 221 26.70 11.34 25.26
N VAL A 222 26.78 12.15 26.31
CA VAL A 222 27.89 13.08 26.54
C VAL A 222 28.72 12.61 27.73
N ASP A 223 28.10 12.48 28.91
CA ASP A 223 28.86 12.19 30.14
C ASP A 223 29.48 10.79 30.09
N ALA A 224 28.71 9.77 29.67
CA ALA A 224 29.18 8.38 29.60
C ALA A 224 30.36 8.13 28.65
N LEU A 225 30.69 9.08 27.77
CA LEU A 225 31.89 9.01 26.93
C LEU A 225 33.19 9.17 27.74
N SER A 226 33.14 9.90 28.85
CA SER A 226 34.31 10.23 29.67
C SER A 226 34.19 9.83 31.15
N ASP A 227 32.98 9.63 31.66
CA ASP A 227 32.69 9.27 33.05
C ASP A 227 32.26 7.78 33.15
N PRO A 228 33.11 6.90 33.75
CA PRO A 228 32.76 5.51 33.98
C PRO A 228 31.50 5.30 34.82
N GLN A 229 31.19 6.23 35.73
CA GLN A 229 29.99 6.16 36.55
C GLN A 229 28.74 6.42 35.71
N ALA A 230 28.74 7.47 34.88
CA ALA A 230 27.66 7.73 33.92
C ALA A 230 27.44 6.53 32.97
N LYS A 231 28.52 5.85 32.56
CA LYS A 231 28.43 4.64 31.74
C LYS A 231 27.79 3.46 32.49
N ALA A 232 28.07 3.31 33.78
CA ALA A 232 27.46 2.27 34.62
C ALA A 232 25.95 2.52 34.88
N GLU A 233 25.48 3.76 34.73
CA GLU A 233 24.08 4.16 34.90
C GLU A 233 23.21 3.93 33.64
N LEU A 234 23.81 3.59 32.49
CA LEU A 234 23.08 3.35 31.24
C LEU A 234 21.92 2.33 31.35
N PRO A 235 22.05 1.20 32.05
CA PRO A 235 20.93 0.26 32.22
C PRO A 235 19.74 0.89 32.96
N ALA A 236 19.99 1.70 33.99
CA ALA A 236 18.94 2.40 34.73
C ALA A 236 18.26 3.48 33.86
N ILE A 237 19.04 4.22 33.07
CA ILE A 237 18.52 5.20 32.11
C ILE A 237 17.60 4.53 31.07
N LYS A 238 18.01 3.38 30.52
CA LYS A 238 17.18 2.62 29.57
C LYS A 238 15.87 2.17 30.19
N ALA A 239 15.93 1.57 31.38
CA ALA A 239 14.74 1.11 32.10
C ALA A 239 13.76 2.27 32.38
N GLU A 240 14.28 3.46 32.73
CA GLU A 240 13.45 4.64 32.94
C GLU A 240 12.80 5.14 31.64
N ILE A 241 13.51 5.12 30.51
CA ILE A 241 12.96 5.52 29.21
C ILE A 241 11.90 4.52 28.74
N GLU A 242 12.12 3.22 28.90
CA GLU A 242 11.13 2.17 28.63
C GLU A 242 9.88 2.35 29.51
N ARG A 243 10.06 2.69 30.79
CA ARG A 243 8.95 3.01 31.70
C ARG A 243 8.17 4.24 31.23
N LEU A 244 8.86 5.31 30.81
CA LEU A 244 8.22 6.50 30.27
C LEU A 244 7.50 6.23 28.94
N LEU A 245 8.06 5.40 28.07
CA LEU A 245 7.39 4.93 26.85
C LEU A 245 6.09 4.20 27.18
N GLY A 246 6.07 3.38 28.23
CA GLY A 246 4.85 2.72 28.70
C GLY A 246 3.77 3.67 29.23
N LEU A 247 4.15 4.88 29.67
CA LEU A 247 3.22 5.87 30.24
C LEU A 247 2.81 6.98 29.25
N TYR A 248 3.71 7.38 28.36
CA TYR A 248 3.57 8.53 27.46
C TYR A 248 3.78 8.17 25.98
N GLY A 249 3.85 6.88 25.65
CA GLY A 249 4.09 6.39 24.29
C GLY A 249 2.98 6.73 23.28
N ASP A 250 1.79 7.12 23.75
CA ASP A 250 0.72 7.63 22.88
C ASP A 250 1.10 8.97 22.22
N ASN A 251 2.04 9.72 22.81
CA ASN A 251 2.62 10.89 22.16
C ASN A 251 3.63 10.46 21.08
N ASN A 252 3.27 10.67 19.81
CA ASN A 252 4.09 10.26 18.66
C ASN A 252 5.51 10.82 18.68
N SER A 253 5.67 12.10 19.06
CA SER A 253 6.98 12.75 19.13
C SER A 253 7.88 12.09 20.17
N PHE A 254 7.39 11.94 21.40
CA PHE A 254 8.15 11.30 22.48
C PHE A 254 8.48 9.85 22.14
N ARG A 255 7.50 9.10 21.62
CA ARG A 255 7.68 7.71 21.16
C ARG A 255 8.81 7.60 20.14
N GLY A 256 8.84 8.50 19.15
CA GLY A 256 9.91 8.55 18.14
C GLY A 256 11.29 8.77 18.75
N TYR A 257 11.46 9.85 19.53
CA TYR A 257 12.76 10.19 20.14
C TYR A 257 13.27 9.12 21.10
N ALA A 258 12.40 8.62 21.99
CA ALA A 258 12.77 7.59 22.97
C ALA A 258 13.13 6.26 22.30
N THR A 259 12.40 5.83 21.27
CA THR A 259 12.71 4.59 20.54
C THR A 259 14.05 4.70 19.79
N ARG A 260 14.31 5.84 19.13
CA ARG A 260 15.60 6.10 18.46
C ARG A 260 16.76 6.15 19.45
N PHE A 261 16.54 6.75 20.62
CA PHE A 261 17.54 6.82 21.68
C PHE A 261 17.95 5.42 22.14
N LEU A 262 16.97 4.57 22.49
CA LEU A 262 17.22 3.20 22.91
C LEU A 262 18.01 2.44 21.84
N ALA A 263 17.58 2.52 20.58
CA ALA A 263 18.27 1.91 19.45
C ALA A 263 19.73 2.41 19.31
N HIS A 264 19.98 3.69 19.52
CA HIS A 264 21.32 4.27 19.45
C HIS A 264 22.23 3.82 20.60
N VAL A 265 21.74 3.84 21.84
CA VAL A 265 22.53 3.38 23.00
C VAL A 265 22.80 1.87 22.96
N ASP A 266 21.94 1.09 22.30
CA ASP A 266 22.15 -0.33 22.03
C ASP A 266 23.03 -0.64 20.82
N MET A 267 23.49 0.37 20.06
CA MET A 267 24.34 0.17 18.89
C MET A 267 25.66 -0.55 19.24
N GLY A 268 26.20 -0.35 20.45
CA GLY A 268 27.39 -1.09 20.90
C GLY A 268 27.20 -2.60 21.00
N SER A 269 25.95 -3.06 20.97
CA SER A 269 25.53 -4.47 21.05
C SER A 269 25.05 -5.02 19.70
N VAL A 270 25.50 -4.46 18.56
CA VAL A 270 25.13 -4.96 17.22
C VAL A 270 25.28 -6.48 17.18
N GLN A 271 24.15 -7.18 17.11
CA GLN A 271 24.16 -8.63 17.00
C GLN A 271 24.71 -9.00 15.62
N PRO A 272 25.75 -9.85 15.55
CA PRO A 272 26.20 -10.38 14.27
C PRO A 272 25.08 -11.20 13.65
N ASN A 273 24.99 -11.18 12.32
CA ASN A 273 24.02 -11.93 11.54
C ASN A 273 22.55 -11.66 11.91
N SER A 274 22.21 -10.41 12.25
CA SER A 274 20.84 -10.01 12.61
C SER A 274 19.84 -10.28 11.47
N TYR A 275 20.34 -10.32 10.23
CA TYR A 275 19.57 -10.66 9.03
C TYR A 275 19.00 -12.09 8.99
N LEU A 276 19.47 -12.99 9.87
CA LEU A 276 18.92 -14.34 10.01
C LEU A 276 17.56 -14.36 10.71
N ASN A 277 17.23 -13.31 11.46
CA ASN A 277 15.91 -13.13 12.05
C ASN A 277 14.98 -12.42 11.06
N GLU A 278 13.67 -12.50 11.27
CA GLU A 278 12.72 -11.66 10.52
C GLU A 278 12.95 -10.17 10.83
N PRO A 279 12.77 -9.27 9.85
CA PRO A 279 12.92 -7.84 10.07
C PRO A 279 11.92 -7.36 11.12
N THR A 280 12.40 -6.57 12.08
CA THR A 280 11.53 -5.98 13.10
C THR A 280 10.60 -4.95 12.46
N THR A 281 9.29 -5.15 12.61
CA THR A 281 8.27 -4.20 12.17
C THR A 281 8.34 -2.95 13.03
N THR A 282 9.16 -1.98 12.62
CA THR A 282 9.19 -0.64 13.23
C THR A 282 8.31 0.27 12.40
N ALA A 283 7.50 1.11 13.07
CA ALA A 283 6.74 2.13 12.37
C ALA A 283 7.73 2.99 11.56
N PRO A 284 7.52 3.19 10.26
CA PRO A 284 8.43 4.00 9.47
C PRO A 284 8.45 5.41 10.04
N ASP A 285 9.63 5.87 10.47
CA ASP A 285 9.85 7.19 11.07
C ASP A 285 9.78 8.33 10.03
N GLY A 286 9.29 8.06 8.82
CA GLY A 286 9.07 9.00 7.71
C GLY A 286 10.34 9.52 7.02
N TYR A 287 11.40 9.80 7.77
CA TYR A 287 12.51 10.64 7.31
C TYR A 287 13.83 9.91 7.06
N GLU A 288 14.08 8.76 7.71
CA GLU A 288 15.30 7.98 7.53
C GLU A 288 15.04 6.47 7.64
N LEU A 289 15.89 5.67 6.97
CA LEU A 289 15.81 4.21 7.07
C LEU A 289 16.22 3.75 8.50
N PRO A 290 15.41 2.90 9.16
CA PRO A 290 15.69 2.45 10.52
C PRO A 290 17.10 1.89 10.69
N MET A 291 17.74 2.22 11.81
CA MET A 291 19.11 1.80 12.14
C MET A 291 19.29 0.28 12.05
N THR A 292 18.39 -0.48 12.67
CA THR A 292 18.43 -1.95 12.69
C THR A 292 18.42 -2.55 11.28
N LEU A 293 17.62 -1.95 10.39
CA LEU A 293 17.52 -2.33 8.99
C LEU A 293 18.82 -2.00 8.22
N ARG A 294 19.38 -0.79 8.39
CA ARG A 294 20.66 -0.41 7.76
C ARG A 294 21.80 -1.35 8.16
N ILE A 295 21.86 -1.73 9.45
CA ILE A 295 22.86 -2.67 9.97
C ILE A 295 22.70 -4.05 9.33
N ALA A 296 21.48 -4.60 9.31
CA ALA A 296 21.21 -5.91 8.72
C ALA A 296 21.55 -5.94 7.22
N LEU A 297 21.19 -4.89 6.47
CA LEU A 297 21.54 -4.76 5.04
C LEU A 297 23.07 -4.69 4.84
N GLY A 298 23.79 -3.97 5.70
CA GLY A 298 25.25 -3.92 5.70
C GLY A 298 25.89 -5.29 5.95
N GLN A 299 25.38 -6.04 6.94
CA GLN A 299 25.83 -7.41 7.23
C GLN A 299 25.56 -8.35 6.06
N MET A 300 24.36 -8.33 5.48
CA MET A 300 24.01 -9.10 4.27
C MET A 300 25.00 -8.85 3.12
N ALA A 301 25.39 -7.59 2.90
CA ALA A 301 26.38 -7.25 1.87
C ALA A 301 27.76 -7.84 2.18
N VAL A 302 28.21 -7.80 3.44
CA VAL A 302 29.49 -8.37 3.88
C VAL A 302 29.50 -9.89 3.72
N ASP A 303 28.46 -10.55 4.22
CA ASP A 303 28.34 -12.01 4.26
C ASP A 303 27.88 -12.62 2.93
N LYS A 304 27.60 -11.76 1.93
CA LYS A 304 27.04 -12.11 0.62
C LYS A 304 25.72 -12.89 0.74
N TYR A 305 24.97 -12.62 1.80
CA TYR A 305 23.63 -13.14 1.99
C TYR A 305 22.66 -12.36 1.09
N PRO A 306 21.97 -12.99 0.13
CA PRO A 306 21.08 -12.29 -0.77
C PRO A 306 19.89 -11.65 -0.03
N LEU A 307 19.50 -10.44 -0.43
CA LEU A 307 18.28 -9.79 0.04
C LEU A 307 17.08 -10.66 -0.32
N ASN A 308 16.34 -11.09 0.70
CA ASN A 308 15.18 -11.96 0.59
C ASN A 308 13.86 -11.14 0.57
N PRO A 309 12.70 -11.77 0.28
CA PRO A 309 11.43 -11.06 0.16
C PRO A 309 11.00 -10.28 1.43
N SER A 310 11.21 -10.84 2.63
CA SER A 310 10.84 -10.18 3.89
C SER A 310 11.64 -8.91 4.12
N TRP A 311 12.96 -8.98 3.97
CA TRP A 311 13.84 -7.82 4.13
C TRP A 311 13.69 -6.79 3.00
N ALA A 312 13.41 -7.23 1.78
CA ALA A 312 13.09 -6.35 0.66
C ALA A 312 11.80 -5.55 0.92
N LEU A 313 10.77 -6.19 1.47
CA LEU A 313 9.53 -5.53 1.87
C LEU A 313 9.78 -4.52 3.00
N ALA A 314 10.52 -4.91 4.04
CA ALA A 314 10.87 -4.00 5.13
C ALA A 314 11.61 -2.76 4.61
N TRP A 315 12.56 -2.94 3.69
CA TRP A 315 13.24 -1.82 3.04
C TRP A 315 12.28 -0.96 2.21
N ALA A 316 11.43 -1.55 1.38
CA ALA A 316 10.47 -0.79 0.58
C ALA A 316 9.49 0.04 1.43
N LEU A 317 9.06 -0.49 2.58
CA LEU A 317 8.14 0.19 3.49
C LEU A 317 8.80 1.27 4.37
N SER A 318 10.11 1.16 4.61
CA SER A 318 10.83 2.08 5.49
C SER A 318 11.71 3.10 4.75
N GLU A 319 11.95 2.95 3.45
CA GLU A 319 12.72 3.88 2.63
C GLU A 319 11.89 5.14 2.29
N PRO A 320 12.29 6.35 2.74
CA PRO A 320 11.57 7.58 2.44
C PRO A 320 11.53 7.90 0.94
N SER A 321 12.61 7.57 0.23
CA SER A 321 12.76 7.87 -1.19
C SER A 321 12.07 6.86 -2.14
N ILE A 322 11.32 5.91 -1.58
CA ILE A 322 10.42 5.04 -2.33
C ILE A 322 9.01 5.64 -2.27
N SER A 323 8.45 5.95 -3.44
CA SER A 323 7.10 6.50 -3.54
C SER A 323 6.08 5.41 -3.23
N ARG A 324 5.34 5.58 -2.13
CA ARG A 324 4.29 4.67 -1.67
C ARG A 324 2.93 5.30 -1.93
N ARG A 325 2.25 4.84 -2.97
CA ARG A 325 0.88 5.27 -3.27
C ARG A 325 -0.12 4.69 -2.26
N THR A 326 -1.33 5.22 -2.25
CA THR A 326 -2.42 4.85 -1.32
C THR A 326 -2.70 3.34 -1.17
N PRO A 327 -2.56 2.47 -2.20
CA PRO A 327 -2.74 1.03 -2.00
C PRO A 327 -1.79 0.41 -0.96
N VAL A 328 -0.59 0.95 -0.76
CA VAL A 328 0.39 0.46 0.22
C VAL A 328 -0.14 0.61 1.65
N THR A 329 -0.79 1.73 1.95
CA THR A 329 -1.31 2.04 3.29
C THR A 329 -2.73 1.49 3.52
N ARG A 330 -3.60 1.53 2.49
CA ARG A 330 -4.98 1.06 2.60
C ARG A 330 -5.12 -0.46 2.54
N CYS A 331 -4.21 -1.16 1.87
CA CYS A 331 -4.26 -2.61 1.66
C CYS A 331 -2.93 -3.27 2.08
N PRO A 332 -2.46 -3.09 3.33
CA PRO A 332 -1.08 -3.45 3.72
C PRO A 332 -0.81 -4.95 3.62
N GLU A 333 -1.78 -5.80 3.96
CA GLU A 333 -1.64 -7.26 3.91
C GLU A 333 -1.58 -7.79 2.47
N GLN A 334 -2.47 -7.30 1.60
CA GLN A 334 -2.51 -7.66 0.20
C GLN A 334 -1.24 -7.17 -0.51
N PHE A 335 -0.80 -5.95 -0.21
CA PHE A 335 0.46 -5.38 -0.72
C PHE A 335 1.66 -6.22 -0.28
N ALA A 336 1.77 -6.55 1.00
CA ALA A 336 2.88 -7.36 1.52
C ALA A 336 2.97 -8.72 0.83
N THR A 337 1.83 -9.39 0.65
CA THR A 337 1.75 -10.70 -0.02
C THR A 337 2.15 -10.58 -1.50
N LEU A 338 1.56 -9.62 -2.22
CA LEU A 338 1.84 -9.43 -3.64
C LEU A 338 3.30 -9.02 -3.88
N PHE A 339 3.84 -8.11 -3.06
CA PHE A 339 5.22 -7.66 -3.14
C PHE A 339 6.20 -8.81 -2.95
N LYS A 340 5.99 -9.65 -1.93
CA LYS A 340 6.86 -10.81 -1.68
C LYS A 340 6.82 -11.80 -2.85
N ASN A 341 5.64 -12.05 -3.42
CA ASN A 341 5.46 -12.94 -4.57
C ASN A 341 6.16 -12.39 -5.83
N GLU A 342 5.93 -11.13 -6.17
CA GLU A 342 6.56 -10.49 -7.33
C GLU A 342 8.08 -10.35 -7.17
N PHE A 343 8.56 -10.05 -5.96
CA PHE A 343 9.99 -10.07 -5.66
C PHE A 343 10.59 -11.45 -5.87
N ALA A 344 9.98 -12.52 -5.33
CA ALA A 344 10.48 -13.89 -5.46
C ALA A 344 10.45 -14.37 -6.93
N LYS A 345 9.43 -13.96 -7.69
CA LYS A 345 9.33 -14.26 -9.12
C LYS A 345 10.40 -13.56 -9.95
N ARG A 346 10.66 -12.28 -9.67
CA ARG A 346 11.65 -11.44 -10.38
C ARG A 346 13.10 -11.75 -9.98
N TYR A 347 13.30 -12.12 -8.71
CA TYR A 347 14.60 -12.44 -8.13
C TYR A 347 14.55 -13.77 -7.36
N PRO A 348 14.50 -14.93 -8.06
CA PRO A 348 14.38 -16.25 -7.42
C PRO A 348 15.50 -16.58 -6.43
N ASN A 349 16.70 -16.02 -6.66
CA ASN A 349 17.87 -16.20 -5.79
C ASN A 349 18.13 -14.99 -4.87
N GLY A 350 17.17 -14.06 -4.76
CA GLY A 350 17.33 -12.79 -4.06
C GLY A 350 18.23 -11.79 -4.80
N ILE A 351 18.50 -10.64 -4.16
CA ILE A 351 19.40 -9.60 -4.70
C ILE A 351 20.71 -9.60 -3.91
N ALA A 352 21.83 -9.83 -4.57
CA ALA A 352 23.15 -9.62 -3.97
C ALA A 352 23.38 -8.12 -3.73
N LEU A 353 23.58 -7.74 -2.46
CA LEU A 353 23.80 -6.35 -2.08
C LEU A 353 25.25 -5.93 -2.33
N PRO A 354 25.51 -4.72 -2.84
CA PRO A 354 26.85 -4.25 -3.12
C PRO A 354 27.61 -3.92 -1.83
N GLN A 355 28.89 -4.32 -1.76
CA GLN A 355 29.84 -3.77 -0.80
C GLN A 355 30.42 -2.48 -1.38
N ASN A 356 29.73 -1.36 -1.15
CA ASN A 356 30.23 -0.05 -1.59
C ASN A 356 31.36 0.46 -0.68
N LYS A 357 32.04 1.54 -1.12
CA LYS A 357 33.12 2.15 -0.35
C LYS A 357 32.61 3.02 0.81
N THR A 358 31.33 3.37 0.81
CA THR A 358 30.71 4.19 1.84
C THR A 358 30.48 3.35 3.09
N LYS A 359 31.15 3.70 4.18
CA LYS A 359 30.96 3.02 5.48
C LYS A 359 29.66 3.47 6.13
N LEU A 360 28.96 2.54 6.75
CA LEU A 360 27.74 2.80 7.50
C LEU A 360 28.05 3.68 8.69
N LYS A 361 27.48 4.89 8.68
CA LYS A 361 27.48 5.81 9.80
C LYS A 361 26.05 6.05 10.22
N ILE A 362 25.81 5.95 11.52
CA ILE A 362 24.50 6.21 12.10
C ILE A 362 24.60 7.50 12.90
N ALA A 363 23.79 8.48 12.49
CA ALA A 363 23.54 9.69 13.25
C ALA A 363 22.38 9.44 14.21
N TYR A 364 22.46 10.01 15.40
CA TYR A 364 21.33 10.14 16.30
C TYR A 364 21.01 11.62 16.43
N ARG A 365 19.74 11.99 16.20
CA ARG A 365 19.25 13.36 16.41
C ARG A 365 18.67 13.43 17.82
N PRO A 366 19.32 14.16 18.74
CA PRO A 366 18.84 14.30 20.10
C PRO A 366 17.50 15.02 20.16
N ALA A 367 16.71 14.71 21.18
CA ALA A 367 15.51 15.47 21.52
C ALA A 367 15.85 16.82 22.16
N SER A 368 17.08 17.01 22.68
CA SER A 368 17.56 18.29 23.20
C SER A 368 18.31 19.08 22.13
N ALA A 369 17.85 20.30 21.82
CA ALA A 369 18.52 21.19 20.86
C ALA A 369 19.93 21.63 21.32
N ALA A 370 20.25 21.47 22.62
CA ALA A 370 21.57 21.77 23.16
C ALA A 370 22.61 20.68 22.85
N LEU A 371 22.18 19.52 22.34
CA LEU A 371 23.05 18.39 22.04
C LEU A 371 23.27 18.24 20.54
N SER A 372 24.53 18.05 20.15
CA SER A 372 24.91 17.68 18.80
C SER A 372 25.78 16.43 18.88
N ILE A 373 25.25 15.29 18.39
CA ILE A 373 25.92 14.00 18.46
C ILE A 373 26.49 13.66 17.08
N PRO A 374 27.82 13.50 16.95
CA PRO A 374 28.42 13.15 15.68
C PRO A 374 28.01 11.73 15.26
N ALA A 375 27.86 11.52 13.95
CA ALA A 375 27.55 10.20 13.43
C ALA A 375 28.67 9.19 13.75
N VAL A 376 28.29 8.02 14.27
CA VAL A 376 29.21 6.97 14.69
C VAL A 376 29.29 5.90 13.60
N ALA A 377 30.51 5.46 13.28
CA ALA A 377 30.71 4.36 12.34
C ALA A 377 30.36 3.02 13.00
N VAL A 378 29.60 2.18 12.28
CA VAL A 378 29.22 0.84 12.76
C VAL A 378 30.22 -0.19 12.24
N GLY A 379 31.35 -0.29 12.92
CA GLY A 379 32.46 -1.16 12.49
C GLY A 379 32.85 -0.91 11.04
N ASP A 380 32.98 -1.99 10.26
CA ASP A 380 33.38 -1.96 8.86
C ASP A 380 32.23 -2.13 7.86
N LEU A 381 30.98 -2.08 8.32
CA LEU A 381 29.81 -2.34 7.49
C LEU A 381 29.65 -1.30 6.36
N PRO A 382 29.28 -1.72 5.14
CA PRO A 382 28.93 -0.81 4.05
C PRO A 382 27.54 -0.20 4.26
N ASP A 383 27.37 1.05 3.84
CA ASP A 383 26.06 1.70 3.80
C ASP A 383 25.35 1.38 2.48
N VAL A 384 24.62 0.27 2.44
CA VAL A 384 23.96 -0.20 1.21
C VAL A 384 22.96 0.81 0.65
N ALA A 385 22.25 1.54 1.54
CA ALA A 385 21.24 2.53 1.18
C ALA A 385 21.83 3.78 0.50
N ALA A 386 23.14 4.01 0.62
CA ALA A 386 23.81 5.10 -0.09
C ALA A 386 23.84 4.93 -1.62
N THR A 387 23.42 3.78 -2.15
CA THR A 387 23.31 3.53 -3.59
C THR A 387 21.86 3.36 -4.02
N SER A 388 21.48 3.99 -5.14
CA SER A 388 20.11 3.94 -5.67
C SER A 388 19.76 2.63 -6.39
N GLY A 389 20.75 1.80 -6.73
CA GLY A 389 20.54 0.63 -7.61
C GLY A 389 19.53 -0.38 -7.06
N THR A 390 19.64 -0.77 -5.79
CA THR A 390 18.69 -1.70 -5.17
C THR A 390 17.36 -1.01 -4.90
N ARG A 391 17.37 0.24 -4.44
CA ARG A 391 16.17 1.05 -4.24
C ARG A 391 15.31 1.14 -5.49
N ASN A 392 15.90 1.45 -6.65
CA ASN A 392 15.16 1.55 -7.91
C ASN A 392 14.52 0.21 -8.32
N LYS A 393 15.16 -0.93 -8.01
CA LYS A 393 14.59 -2.26 -8.23
C LYS A 393 13.38 -2.52 -7.32
N LEU A 394 13.44 -2.06 -6.06
CA LEU A 394 12.32 -2.16 -5.14
C LEU A 394 11.17 -1.25 -5.56
N GLN A 395 11.46 0.01 -5.93
CA GLN A 395 10.48 0.98 -6.44
C GLN A 395 9.66 0.40 -7.59
N ALA A 396 10.31 -0.25 -8.57
CA ALA A 396 9.60 -0.89 -9.68
C ALA A 396 8.61 -1.99 -9.22
N ILE A 397 8.96 -2.78 -8.19
CA ILE A 397 8.05 -3.78 -7.63
C ILE A 397 6.90 -3.09 -6.87
N VAL A 398 7.18 -2.01 -6.13
CA VAL A 398 6.14 -1.21 -5.46
C VAL A 398 5.14 -0.66 -6.49
N GLU A 399 5.61 -0.11 -7.60
CA GLU A 399 4.78 0.42 -8.69
C GLU A 399 3.90 -0.67 -9.33
N ASP A 400 4.48 -1.83 -9.65
CA ASP A 400 3.74 -2.96 -10.20
C ASP A 400 2.64 -3.42 -9.23
N CYS A 401 2.97 -3.59 -7.95
CA CYS A 401 2.02 -4.03 -6.93
C CYS A 401 0.92 -3.00 -6.70
N THR A 402 1.25 -1.71 -6.63
CA THR A 402 0.25 -0.65 -6.46
C THR A 402 -0.67 -0.53 -7.66
N THR A 403 -0.18 -0.77 -8.88
CA THR A 403 -1.00 -0.78 -10.10
C THR A 403 -2.04 -1.91 -10.06
N VAL A 404 -1.63 -3.12 -9.66
CA VAL A 404 -2.54 -4.26 -9.51
C VAL A 404 -3.58 -4.02 -8.40
N LEU A 405 -3.18 -3.37 -7.30
CA LEU A 405 -4.06 -3.13 -6.16
C LEU A 405 -4.89 -1.85 -6.24
N ASP A 406 -4.65 -0.97 -7.22
CA ASP A 406 -5.35 0.32 -7.35
C ASP A 406 -6.89 0.17 -7.45
N PRO A 407 -7.46 -0.77 -8.25
CA PRO A 407 -8.91 -0.97 -8.30
C PRO A 407 -9.50 -1.39 -6.94
N TYR A 408 -8.83 -2.30 -6.23
CA TYR A 408 -9.25 -2.76 -4.89
C TYR A 408 -9.14 -1.64 -3.85
N SER A 409 -8.02 -0.91 -3.85
CA SER A 409 -7.81 0.23 -2.94
C SER A 409 -8.85 1.33 -3.14
N ARG A 410 -9.22 1.65 -4.39
CA ARG A 410 -10.28 2.61 -4.70
C ARG A 410 -11.66 2.10 -4.26
N TYR A 411 -11.91 0.81 -4.39
CA TYR A 411 -13.16 0.21 -3.90
C TYR A 411 -13.27 0.34 -2.39
N LEU A 412 -12.22 -0.01 -1.63
CA LEU A 412 -12.19 0.14 -0.16
C LEU A 412 -12.32 1.58 0.29
N GLY A 413 -11.72 2.53 -0.45
CA GLY A 413 -11.86 3.96 -0.14
C GLY A 413 -13.31 4.46 -0.22
N ARG A 414 -14.16 3.80 -1.02
CA ARG A 414 -15.60 4.11 -1.13
C ARG A 414 -16.47 3.23 -0.24
N ASN A 415 -16.01 2.02 0.08
CA ASN A 415 -16.76 1.01 0.82
C ASN A 415 -15.85 0.34 1.87
N PRO A 416 -15.58 1.00 3.01
CA PRO A 416 -14.61 0.52 4.00
C PRO A 416 -15.03 -0.80 4.66
N ASP A 417 -16.33 -1.01 4.86
CA ASP A 417 -16.86 -2.17 5.61
C ASP A 417 -17.08 -3.43 4.76
N THR A 418 -16.82 -3.38 3.44
CA THR A 418 -17.14 -4.47 2.51
C THR A 418 -15.90 -5.11 1.88
N ALA A 419 -14.76 -5.08 2.57
CA ALA A 419 -13.47 -5.57 2.06
C ALA A 419 -13.48 -7.02 1.57
N ASN A 420 -14.27 -7.88 2.23
CA ASN A 420 -14.39 -9.30 1.90
C ASN A 420 -15.65 -9.65 1.08
N SER A 421 -16.36 -8.65 0.55
CA SER A 421 -17.48 -8.89 -0.37
C SER A 421 -17.00 -9.38 -1.72
N LEU A 422 -17.85 -10.10 -2.46
CA LEU A 422 -17.54 -10.57 -3.81
C LEU A 422 -17.08 -9.40 -4.71
N GLU A 423 -17.78 -8.27 -4.64
CA GLU A 423 -17.48 -7.07 -5.42
C GLU A 423 -16.06 -6.53 -5.18
N ALA A 424 -15.58 -6.65 -3.95
CA ALA A 424 -14.25 -6.24 -3.53
C ALA A 424 -13.19 -7.24 -3.98
N ILE A 425 -13.37 -8.52 -3.66
CA ILE A 425 -12.37 -9.55 -3.98
C ILE A 425 -12.21 -9.77 -5.49
N LEU A 426 -13.25 -9.49 -6.29
CA LEU A 426 -13.15 -9.49 -7.76
C LEU A 426 -12.20 -8.40 -8.31
N GLN A 427 -11.83 -7.40 -7.51
CA GLN A 427 -10.80 -6.41 -7.87
C GLN A 427 -9.37 -6.93 -7.62
N LEU A 428 -9.23 -8.10 -6.99
CA LEU A 428 -7.95 -8.72 -6.65
C LEU A 428 -7.65 -9.90 -7.58
N PRO A 429 -6.37 -10.16 -7.88
CA PRO A 429 -5.93 -11.47 -8.38
C PRO A 429 -6.39 -12.60 -7.44
N THR A 430 -6.73 -13.76 -8.00
CA THR A 430 -7.29 -14.89 -7.23
C THR A 430 -6.30 -15.42 -6.18
N GLU A 431 -5.00 -15.21 -6.38
CA GLU A 431 -3.96 -15.53 -5.41
C GLU A 431 -4.03 -14.69 -4.15
N LEU A 432 -4.67 -13.52 -4.19
CA LEU A 432 -4.86 -12.61 -3.05
C LEU A 432 -6.25 -12.69 -2.43
N TRP A 433 -7.12 -13.57 -2.92
CA TRP A 433 -8.45 -13.74 -2.32
C TRP A 433 -8.36 -14.24 -0.87
N PRO A 434 -9.33 -13.87 -0.02
CA PRO A 434 -9.44 -14.39 1.34
C PRO A 434 -9.48 -15.92 1.38
N PRO A 435 -8.98 -16.55 2.46
CA PRO A 435 -8.97 -18.01 2.59
C PRO A 435 -10.33 -18.65 2.39
N GLU A 436 -11.41 -18.02 2.89
CA GLU A 436 -12.77 -18.54 2.75
C GLU A 436 -13.24 -18.55 1.29
N ALA A 437 -12.96 -17.47 0.54
CA ALA A 437 -13.31 -17.38 -0.86
C ALA A 437 -12.50 -18.37 -1.72
N LYS A 438 -11.22 -18.59 -1.39
CA LYS A 438 -10.40 -19.62 -2.04
C LYS A 438 -10.95 -21.02 -1.76
N ALA A 439 -11.34 -21.31 -0.52
CA ALA A 439 -11.93 -22.59 -0.15
C ALA A 439 -13.25 -22.85 -0.88
N GLU A 440 -14.12 -21.83 -1.01
CA GLU A 440 -15.34 -21.94 -1.82
C GLU A 440 -15.04 -22.24 -3.29
N LEU A 441 -14.05 -21.56 -3.86
CA LEU A 441 -13.64 -21.78 -5.25
C LEU A 441 -13.06 -23.20 -5.45
N GLU A 442 -12.25 -23.71 -4.52
CA GLU A 442 -11.73 -25.08 -4.55
C GLU A 442 -12.82 -26.13 -4.35
N GLN A 443 -13.82 -25.86 -3.50
CA GLN A 443 -14.98 -26.74 -3.35
C GLN A 443 -15.80 -26.82 -4.64
N LEU A 444 -15.99 -25.69 -5.32
CA LEU A 444 -16.66 -25.69 -6.63
C LEU A 444 -15.85 -26.49 -7.66
N GLU A 445 -14.53 -26.28 -7.72
CA GLU A 445 -13.63 -27.04 -8.62
C GLU A 445 -13.76 -28.56 -8.40
N GLN A 446 -13.73 -29.01 -7.13
CA GLN A 446 -13.86 -30.43 -6.79
C GLN A 446 -15.22 -31.02 -7.17
N ARG A 447 -16.31 -30.31 -6.88
CA ARG A 447 -17.67 -30.80 -7.19
C ARG A 447 -17.91 -30.87 -8.69
N VAL A 448 -17.46 -29.85 -9.42
CA VAL A 448 -17.61 -29.75 -10.87
C VAL A 448 -16.81 -30.83 -11.62
N GLY A 449 -15.71 -31.33 -11.02
CA GLY A 449 -14.95 -32.46 -11.58
C GLY A 449 -15.73 -33.78 -11.67
N GLY A 450 -16.85 -33.92 -10.94
CA GLY A 450 -17.71 -35.11 -10.97
C GLY A 450 -18.99 -34.96 -11.79
N GLU A 451 -19.60 -33.77 -11.79
CA GLU A 451 -20.90 -33.52 -12.44
C GLU A 451 -21.12 -32.03 -12.77
N THR A 452 -22.08 -31.75 -13.65
CA THR A 452 -22.56 -30.38 -13.88
C THR A 452 -23.44 -29.93 -12.72
N ILE A 453 -23.17 -28.75 -12.16
CA ILE A 453 -23.91 -28.17 -11.03
C ILE A 453 -24.81 -27.04 -11.53
N CYS A 454 -26.12 -27.16 -11.34
CA CYS A 454 -27.07 -26.09 -11.64
C CYS A 454 -27.60 -25.42 -10.37
N MET A 455 -27.41 -24.11 -10.27
CA MET A 455 -27.87 -23.26 -9.16
C MET A 455 -28.34 -21.89 -9.67
N SER A 456 -28.96 -21.07 -8.82
CA SER A 456 -29.24 -19.68 -9.21
C SER A 456 -27.95 -18.84 -9.19
N PHE A 457 -27.87 -17.82 -10.04
CA PHE A 457 -26.73 -16.91 -10.02
C PHE A 457 -26.59 -16.19 -8.67
N GLY A 458 -27.71 -15.90 -8.00
CA GLY A 458 -27.72 -15.32 -6.67
C GLY A 458 -27.14 -16.27 -5.61
N GLU A 459 -27.37 -17.58 -5.72
CA GLU A 459 -26.75 -18.58 -4.85
C GLU A 459 -25.23 -18.63 -5.07
N LEU A 460 -24.78 -18.64 -6.33
CA LEU A 460 -23.35 -18.60 -6.67
C LEU A 460 -22.69 -17.34 -6.11
N ALA A 461 -23.29 -16.16 -6.33
CA ALA A 461 -22.77 -14.90 -5.80
C ALA A 461 -22.79 -14.87 -4.26
N GLY A 462 -23.83 -15.45 -3.64
CA GLY A 462 -24.00 -15.56 -2.19
C GLY A 462 -22.90 -16.39 -1.51
N ARG A 463 -22.39 -17.45 -2.16
CA ARG A 463 -21.23 -18.22 -1.65
C ARG A 463 -19.99 -17.36 -1.40
N PHE A 464 -19.82 -16.31 -2.20
CA PHE A 464 -18.72 -15.35 -2.06
C PHE A 464 -19.13 -14.07 -1.32
N LYS A 465 -20.23 -14.08 -0.56
CA LYS A 465 -20.72 -12.95 0.26
C LYS A 465 -20.99 -11.68 -0.56
N SER A 466 -21.61 -11.82 -1.73
CA SER A 466 -22.03 -10.68 -2.56
C SER A 466 -22.91 -9.71 -1.77
N ALA A 467 -22.64 -8.41 -1.87
CA ALA A 467 -23.38 -7.35 -1.17
C ALA A 467 -24.66 -6.92 -1.93
N GLY A 468 -24.83 -7.35 -3.18
CA GLY A 468 -26.05 -7.12 -3.93
C GLY A 468 -25.96 -7.59 -5.38
N ALA A 469 -26.64 -6.85 -6.27
CA ALA A 469 -26.61 -7.11 -7.71
C ALA A 469 -25.24 -6.78 -8.32
N LEU A 470 -24.75 -7.66 -9.17
CA LEU A 470 -23.46 -7.52 -9.84
C LEU A 470 -23.61 -6.81 -11.19
N SER A 471 -22.73 -5.84 -11.46
CA SER A 471 -22.62 -5.24 -12.80
C SER A 471 -22.01 -6.25 -13.79
N ARG A 472 -22.23 -6.06 -15.09
CA ARG A 472 -21.69 -6.95 -16.14
C ARG A 472 -20.19 -7.19 -15.98
N ASP A 473 -19.41 -6.16 -15.72
CA ASP A 473 -17.95 -6.27 -15.55
C ASP A 473 -17.57 -7.19 -14.38
N LYS A 474 -18.33 -7.15 -13.28
CA LYS A 474 -18.12 -8.04 -12.12
C LYS A 474 -18.50 -9.48 -12.44
N VAL A 475 -19.58 -9.70 -13.19
CA VAL A 475 -19.96 -11.05 -13.64
C VAL A 475 -18.89 -11.62 -14.58
N VAL A 476 -18.34 -10.81 -15.47
CA VAL A 476 -17.21 -11.19 -16.33
C VAL A 476 -15.96 -11.49 -15.50
N ALA A 477 -15.66 -10.68 -14.48
CA ALA A 477 -14.54 -10.95 -13.58
C ALA A 477 -14.72 -12.26 -12.81
N LEU A 478 -15.93 -12.56 -12.33
CA LEU A 478 -16.25 -13.83 -11.68
C LEU A 478 -16.09 -15.01 -12.64
N ALA A 479 -16.59 -14.89 -13.86
CA ALA A 479 -16.43 -15.93 -14.89
C ALA A 479 -14.95 -16.19 -15.21
N ARG A 480 -14.10 -15.15 -15.27
CA ARG A 480 -12.64 -15.31 -15.43
C ARG A 480 -11.98 -15.96 -14.22
N ALA A 481 -12.44 -15.64 -13.00
CA ALA A 481 -11.92 -16.28 -11.79
C ALA A 481 -12.26 -17.79 -11.75
N LEU A 482 -13.49 -18.15 -12.12
CA LEU A 482 -13.91 -19.55 -12.29
C LEU A 482 -13.09 -20.26 -13.38
N GLU A 483 -12.90 -19.60 -14.53
CA GLU A 483 -12.11 -20.14 -15.64
C GLU A 483 -10.65 -20.40 -15.25
N SER A 484 -10.05 -19.54 -14.41
CA SER A 484 -8.68 -19.75 -13.91
C SER A 484 -8.51 -21.06 -13.11
N LYS A 485 -9.63 -21.60 -12.62
CA LYS A 485 -9.75 -22.89 -11.91
C LYS A 485 -10.41 -23.97 -12.76
N ARG A 486 -10.46 -23.79 -14.08
CA ARG A 486 -11.06 -24.76 -15.02
C ARG A 486 -12.54 -25.03 -14.73
N ILE A 487 -13.26 -24.02 -14.24
CA ILE A 487 -14.70 -24.07 -14.07
C ILE A 487 -15.33 -23.23 -15.18
N GLY A 488 -16.08 -23.88 -16.07
CA GLY A 488 -16.93 -23.23 -17.06
C GLY A 488 -18.22 -22.72 -16.44
N LEU A 489 -18.70 -21.57 -16.93
CA LEU A 489 -19.96 -20.95 -16.51
C LEU A 489 -20.88 -20.81 -17.73
N GLU A 490 -22.09 -21.38 -17.64
CA GLU A 490 -23.16 -21.19 -18.61
C GLU A 490 -24.36 -20.48 -17.93
N PRO A 491 -24.98 -19.44 -18.52
CA PRO A 491 -24.68 -18.83 -19.82
C PRO A 491 -23.29 -18.17 -19.89
N ASP A 492 -22.54 -18.41 -20.97
CA ASP A 492 -21.18 -17.88 -21.10
C ASP A 492 -21.16 -16.36 -21.39
N VAL A 493 -20.98 -15.57 -20.33
CA VAL A 493 -20.82 -14.12 -20.41
C VAL A 493 -19.52 -13.68 -21.10
N LEU A 494 -18.50 -14.55 -21.16
CA LEU A 494 -17.22 -14.27 -21.81
C LEU A 494 -17.34 -14.37 -23.34
N SER A 495 -18.28 -15.15 -23.86
CA SER A 495 -18.63 -15.22 -25.30
C SER A 495 -19.72 -14.22 -25.70
N GLY A 496 -20.08 -13.28 -24.83
CA GLY A 496 -21.04 -12.22 -25.14
C GLY A 496 -22.49 -12.51 -24.76
N SER A 497 -22.79 -13.65 -24.11
CA SER A 497 -24.14 -13.97 -23.64
C SER A 497 -24.69 -12.92 -22.66
N ARG A 498 -26.00 -12.95 -22.42
CA ARG A 498 -26.64 -12.02 -21.47
C ARG A 498 -26.07 -12.23 -20.07
N THR A 499 -25.93 -11.14 -19.31
CA THR A 499 -25.61 -11.22 -17.88
C THR A 499 -26.77 -11.88 -17.11
N PRO A 500 -26.55 -12.99 -16.38
CA PRO A 500 -27.58 -13.61 -15.55
C PRO A 500 -28.07 -12.68 -14.44
N LYS A 501 -29.38 -12.70 -14.17
CA LYS A 501 -30.00 -12.10 -12.98
C LYS A 501 -29.89 -13.05 -11.79
N ALA A 502 -30.14 -12.56 -10.58
CA ALA A 502 -30.00 -13.35 -9.35
C ALA A 502 -30.85 -14.63 -9.35
N GLU A 503 -32.05 -14.58 -9.91
CA GLU A 503 -32.99 -15.68 -10.04
C GLU A 503 -32.75 -16.60 -11.26
N ASP A 504 -31.88 -16.20 -12.19
CA ASP A 504 -31.57 -17.01 -13.38
C ASP A 504 -30.76 -18.24 -12.97
N THR A 505 -31.05 -19.39 -13.57
CA THR A 505 -30.26 -20.61 -13.39
C THR A 505 -28.98 -20.52 -14.20
N VAL A 506 -27.87 -20.85 -13.55
CA VAL A 506 -26.55 -21.00 -14.15
C VAL A 506 -26.05 -22.42 -13.94
N ALA A 507 -25.23 -22.91 -14.88
CA ALA A 507 -24.56 -24.20 -14.78
C ALA A 507 -23.05 -24.02 -14.68
N LEU A 508 -22.44 -24.75 -13.74
CA LEU A 508 -21.00 -24.87 -13.59
C LEU A 508 -20.57 -26.27 -14.06
N PHE A 509 -19.55 -26.35 -14.89
CA PHE A 509 -19.06 -27.60 -15.47
C PHE A 509 -17.53 -27.59 -15.63
N ALA A 510 -16.91 -28.78 -15.73
CA ALA A 510 -15.46 -28.89 -15.81
C ALA A 510 -14.98 -28.46 -17.20
N ALA A 511 -14.27 -27.33 -17.25
CA ALA A 511 -13.70 -26.78 -18.47
C ALA A 511 -12.35 -27.43 -18.78
N ASP A 512 -12.09 -27.67 -20.07
CA ASP A 512 -10.79 -28.13 -20.54
C ASP A 512 -9.86 -26.92 -20.78
N SER A 513 -8.54 -27.12 -20.70
CA SER A 513 -7.54 -26.02 -20.78
C SER A 513 -7.60 -25.21 -22.09
N ASP A 514 -8.16 -25.77 -23.15
CA ASP A 514 -8.17 -25.18 -24.50
C ASP A 514 -9.45 -24.39 -24.81
N GLU A 515 -10.43 -24.32 -23.88
CA GLU A 515 -11.72 -23.62 -24.09
C GLU A 515 -11.55 -22.14 -24.46
N GLY A 516 -10.53 -21.46 -23.93
CA GLY A 516 -10.37 -20.01 -24.07
C GLY A 516 -10.23 -19.51 -25.51
N THR A 517 -9.76 -20.35 -26.45
CA THR A 517 -9.61 -19.99 -27.88
C THR A 517 -10.77 -20.45 -28.76
N LEU A 518 -11.65 -21.31 -28.24
CA LEU A 518 -12.73 -21.94 -29.01
C LEU A 518 -14.12 -21.63 -28.45
N ARG A 519 -14.29 -20.70 -27.49
CA ARG A 519 -15.54 -20.51 -26.73
C ARG A 519 -16.83 -20.41 -27.55
N SER A 520 -16.78 -19.85 -28.76
CA SER A 520 -17.91 -19.83 -29.69
C SER A 520 -17.41 -19.86 -31.12
N ASN A 521 -18.11 -20.60 -31.97
CA ASN A 521 -18.01 -20.54 -33.43
C ASN A 521 -19.41 -20.68 -34.04
N ASP A 522 -19.49 -20.56 -35.35
CA ASP A 522 -20.76 -20.59 -36.06
C ASP A 522 -21.50 -21.94 -35.88
N ALA A 523 -20.75 -23.04 -35.88
CA ALA A 523 -21.29 -24.39 -35.65
C ALA A 523 -21.83 -24.57 -34.23
N TYR A 524 -21.18 -24.01 -33.22
CA TYR A 524 -21.64 -24.00 -31.83
C TYR A 524 -22.90 -23.16 -31.66
N SER A 525 -22.92 -21.95 -32.24
CA SER A 525 -24.09 -21.05 -32.18
C SER A 525 -25.32 -21.72 -32.79
N ALA A 526 -25.12 -22.42 -33.90
CA ALA A 526 -26.13 -23.23 -34.54
C ALA A 526 -26.64 -24.38 -33.66
N ALA A 527 -25.73 -25.17 -33.09
CA ALA A 527 -26.06 -26.27 -32.20
C ALA A 527 -26.81 -25.80 -30.94
N ALA A 528 -26.43 -24.66 -30.36
CA ALA A 528 -27.10 -24.06 -29.21
C ALA A 528 -28.54 -23.63 -29.55
N VAL A 529 -28.78 -23.05 -30.73
CA VAL A 529 -30.13 -22.68 -31.18
C VAL A 529 -30.98 -23.93 -31.45
N THR A 530 -30.41 -24.96 -32.07
CA THR A 530 -31.08 -26.26 -32.28
C THR A 530 -31.50 -26.87 -30.93
N LEU A 531 -30.62 -26.83 -29.94
CA LEU A 531 -30.91 -27.29 -28.58
C LEU A 531 -31.97 -26.43 -27.88
N ASP A 532 -31.91 -25.10 -28.00
CA ASP A 532 -32.95 -24.18 -27.50
C ASP A 532 -34.35 -24.52 -28.05
N LEU A 533 -34.45 -24.84 -29.34
CA LEU A 533 -35.71 -25.24 -29.99
C LEU A 533 -36.17 -26.62 -29.54
N ALA A 534 -35.25 -27.58 -29.48
CA ALA A 534 -35.54 -28.95 -29.06
C ALA A 534 -36.07 -28.99 -27.63
N SER A 535 -35.43 -28.28 -26.71
CA SER A 535 -35.87 -28.20 -25.31
C SER A 535 -37.17 -27.40 -25.15
N ALA A 536 -37.45 -26.40 -26.00
CA ALA A 536 -38.75 -25.72 -25.99
C ALA A 536 -39.90 -26.65 -26.44
N VAL A 537 -39.61 -27.64 -27.30
CA VAL A 537 -40.58 -28.66 -27.74
C VAL A 537 -40.77 -29.72 -26.67
N ALA A 538 -39.68 -30.22 -26.06
CA ALA A 538 -39.75 -31.21 -24.98
C ALA A 538 -40.43 -30.65 -23.70
N ALA A 539 -40.38 -29.33 -23.46
CA ALA A 539 -41.06 -28.72 -22.32
C ALA A 539 -42.54 -28.34 -22.58
N ALA A 540 -43.09 -28.74 -23.73
CA ALA A 540 -44.41 -28.29 -24.21
C ALA A 540 -45.60 -28.83 -23.40
N ASP A 541 -45.47 -30.04 -22.89
CA ASP A 541 -46.47 -30.77 -22.11
C ASP A 541 -46.37 -30.49 -20.60
N GLY A 542 -45.31 -29.79 -20.19
CA GLY A 542 -45.06 -29.37 -18.82
C GLY A 542 -44.27 -30.36 -17.97
N ASP A 543 -43.82 -31.50 -18.53
CA ASP A 543 -42.99 -32.48 -17.82
C ASP A 543 -41.97 -33.11 -18.76
N THR A 544 -40.72 -32.61 -18.74
CA THR A 544 -39.65 -33.19 -19.56
C THR A 544 -39.21 -34.53 -18.98
N SER A 545 -39.43 -35.62 -19.71
CA SER A 545 -39.15 -36.96 -19.23
C SER A 545 -37.64 -37.26 -19.18
N LEU A 546 -37.21 -38.16 -18.29
CA LEU A 546 -35.79 -38.59 -18.23
C LEU A 546 -35.30 -39.21 -19.55
N GLU A 547 -36.21 -39.79 -20.33
CA GLU A 547 -35.92 -40.41 -21.63
C GLU A 547 -35.61 -39.34 -22.69
N GLU A 548 -36.40 -38.27 -22.75
CA GLU A 548 -36.17 -37.11 -23.63
C GLU A 548 -34.84 -36.42 -23.30
N VAL A 549 -34.53 -36.24 -22.01
CA VAL A 549 -33.24 -35.66 -21.58
C VAL A 549 -32.06 -36.52 -22.02
N SER A 550 -32.19 -37.84 -21.86
CA SER A 550 -31.16 -38.80 -22.28
C SER A 550 -30.95 -38.75 -23.79
N LEU A 551 -32.03 -38.62 -24.55
CA LEU A 551 -32.00 -38.52 -26.01
C LEU A 551 -31.36 -37.22 -26.49
N LEU A 552 -31.70 -36.06 -25.89
CA LEU A 552 -31.05 -34.78 -26.18
C LEU A 552 -29.56 -34.79 -25.83
N SER A 553 -29.19 -35.38 -24.70
CA SER A 553 -27.79 -35.54 -24.29
C SER A 553 -27.01 -36.44 -25.25
N GLY A 554 -27.61 -37.56 -25.69
CA GLY A 554 -27.04 -38.45 -26.70
C GLY A 554 -26.88 -37.78 -28.07
N HIS A 555 -27.81 -36.90 -28.44
CA HIS A 555 -27.66 -36.09 -29.65
C HIS A 555 -26.48 -35.11 -29.56
N ILE A 556 -26.29 -34.44 -28.42
CA ILE A 556 -25.13 -33.57 -28.21
C ILE A 556 -23.83 -34.37 -28.37
N ASP A 557 -23.77 -35.60 -27.82
CA ASP A 557 -22.59 -36.48 -27.96
C ASP A 557 -22.29 -36.87 -29.40
N SER A 558 -23.31 -36.99 -30.24
CA SER A 558 -23.17 -37.36 -31.65
C SER A 558 -22.72 -36.23 -32.58
N TRP A 559 -22.61 -34.99 -32.09
CA TRP A 559 -22.14 -33.86 -32.89
C TRP A 559 -20.62 -33.90 -33.06
N ASP A 560 -20.15 -34.75 -33.97
CA ASP A 560 -18.71 -34.95 -34.27
C ASP A 560 -18.02 -33.69 -34.82
N HIS A 561 -18.79 -32.79 -35.43
CA HIS A 561 -18.31 -31.50 -35.94
C HIS A 561 -18.01 -30.48 -34.83
N LEU A 562 -18.42 -30.77 -33.58
CA LEU A 562 -18.12 -29.95 -32.41
C LEU A 562 -16.96 -30.54 -31.62
N CYS A 563 -16.15 -29.69 -30.98
CA CYS A 563 -15.11 -30.17 -30.08
C CYS A 563 -15.72 -30.66 -28.74
N VAL A 564 -14.91 -31.39 -27.96
CA VAL A 564 -15.34 -31.93 -26.65
C VAL A 564 -15.81 -30.81 -25.71
N ALA A 565 -15.12 -29.68 -25.71
CA ALA A 565 -15.49 -28.50 -24.92
C ALA A 565 -16.89 -27.96 -25.28
N HIS A 566 -17.19 -27.80 -26.57
CA HIS A 566 -18.51 -27.38 -27.04
C HIS A 566 -19.61 -28.35 -26.62
N ARG A 567 -19.37 -29.65 -26.75
CA ARG A 567 -20.35 -30.67 -26.32
C ARG A 567 -20.60 -30.62 -24.81
N LYS A 568 -19.55 -30.50 -23.99
CA LYS A 568 -19.68 -30.33 -22.53
C LYS A 568 -20.50 -29.08 -22.17
N ARG A 569 -20.22 -27.96 -22.83
CA ARG A 569 -20.94 -26.71 -22.62
C ARG A 569 -22.40 -26.80 -23.03
N LEU A 570 -22.70 -27.43 -24.18
CA LEU A 570 -24.08 -27.68 -24.62
C LEU A 570 -24.84 -28.59 -23.65
N LYS A 571 -24.16 -29.59 -23.07
CA LYS A 571 -24.76 -30.40 -21.99
C LYS A 571 -25.03 -29.58 -20.73
N ALA A 572 -24.14 -28.65 -20.37
CA ALA A 572 -24.40 -27.72 -19.26
C ALA A 572 -25.59 -26.80 -19.56
N HIS A 573 -25.69 -26.29 -20.78
CA HIS A 573 -26.82 -25.49 -21.25
C HIS A 573 -28.14 -26.28 -21.22
N LEU A 574 -28.14 -27.54 -21.65
CA LEU A 574 -29.30 -28.43 -21.54
C LEU A 574 -29.78 -28.54 -20.08
N GLN A 575 -28.86 -28.72 -19.12
CA GLN A 575 -29.22 -28.81 -17.70
C GLN A 575 -29.86 -27.51 -17.15
N ILE A 576 -29.53 -26.35 -17.71
CA ILE A 576 -30.22 -25.09 -17.41
C ILE A 576 -31.64 -25.13 -17.96
N GLN A 577 -31.81 -25.53 -19.22
CA GLN A 577 -33.10 -25.57 -19.90
C GLN A 577 -34.09 -26.55 -19.24
N LEU A 578 -33.61 -27.64 -18.64
CA LEU A 578 -34.48 -28.56 -17.87
C LEU A 578 -35.12 -27.89 -16.65
N LYS A 579 -34.39 -26.96 -16.00
CA LYS A 579 -34.90 -26.23 -14.83
C LYS A 579 -35.66 -24.95 -15.23
N GLN A 580 -35.25 -24.33 -16.33
CA GLN A 580 -35.81 -23.08 -16.85
C GLN A 580 -35.95 -23.17 -18.38
N PRO A 581 -37.02 -23.80 -18.89
CA PRO A 581 -37.17 -24.04 -20.32
C PRO A 581 -37.32 -22.74 -21.12
N PRO A 582 -36.70 -22.66 -22.32
CA PRO A 582 -36.76 -21.47 -23.14
C PRO A 582 -38.17 -21.27 -23.71
N THR A 583 -38.61 -20.01 -23.78
CA THR A 583 -39.90 -19.68 -24.42
C THR A 583 -39.72 -19.47 -25.92
N LEU A 584 -40.65 -19.95 -26.74
CA LEU A 584 -40.63 -19.72 -28.20
C LEU A 584 -40.57 -18.22 -28.56
N ALA A 585 -41.15 -17.35 -27.72
CA ALA A 585 -41.07 -15.90 -27.89
C ALA A 585 -39.64 -15.36 -27.74
N SER A 586 -38.84 -15.93 -26.85
CA SER A 586 -37.45 -15.53 -26.63
C SER A 586 -36.49 -15.91 -27.76
N LEU A 587 -36.85 -16.95 -28.54
CA LEU A 587 -36.03 -17.47 -29.65
C LEU A 587 -36.32 -16.79 -30.99
N LYS A 588 -37.47 -16.11 -31.14
CA LYS A 588 -37.91 -15.49 -32.39
C LYS A 588 -36.86 -14.57 -33.02
N LYS A 589 -36.18 -13.75 -32.21
CA LYS A 589 -35.13 -12.82 -32.69
C LYS A 589 -33.89 -13.53 -33.23
N LYS A 590 -33.52 -14.70 -32.69
CA LYS A 590 -32.39 -15.50 -33.19
C LYS A 590 -32.73 -16.27 -34.47
N LEU A 591 -34.02 -16.55 -34.70
CA LEU A 591 -34.52 -17.37 -35.81
C LEU A 591 -34.96 -16.53 -37.02
N GLU A 592 -35.25 -15.25 -36.83
CA GLU A 592 -35.70 -14.33 -37.88
C GLU A 592 -34.72 -14.22 -39.06
N PRO A 593 -33.39 -14.11 -38.87
CA PRO A 593 -32.39 -13.99 -39.95
C PRO A 593 -32.23 -15.24 -40.82
N LEU A 594 -32.81 -16.39 -40.42
CA LEU A 594 -32.57 -17.66 -41.10
C LEU A 594 -33.29 -17.74 -42.47
N THR A 595 -32.64 -18.39 -43.44
CA THR A 595 -33.24 -18.66 -44.76
C THR A 595 -34.43 -19.61 -44.64
N ALA A 596 -35.38 -19.55 -45.59
CA ALA A 596 -36.56 -20.43 -45.58
C ALA A 596 -36.18 -21.93 -45.62
N GLN A 597 -35.06 -22.28 -46.27
CA GLN A 597 -34.55 -23.64 -46.32
C GLN A 597 -33.99 -24.11 -44.97
N ALA A 598 -33.22 -23.27 -44.27
CA ALA A 598 -32.71 -23.58 -42.93
C ALA A 598 -33.86 -23.73 -41.92
N LYS A 599 -34.85 -22.82 -41.98
CA LYS A 599 -36.07 -22.90 -41.16
C LYS A 599 -36.83 -24.22 -41.39
N ARG A 600 -36.98 -24.67 -42.65
CA ARG A 600 -37.64 -25.94 -43.00
C ARG A 600 -36.89 -27.17 -42.44
N LYS A 601 -35.55 -27.18 -42.48
CA LYS A 601 -34.76 -28.29 -41.94
C LYS A 601 -34.79 -28.37 -40.42
N ILE A 602 -34.73 -27.23 -39.72
CA ILE A 602 -34.93 -27.16 -38.26
C ILE A 602 -36.30 -27.72 -37.89
N ALA A 603 -37.33 -27.34 -38.64
CA ALA A 603 -38.71 -27.77 -38.42
C ALA A 603 -38.89 -29.30 -38.65
N SER A 604 -38.18 -29.86 -39.63
CA SER A 604 -38.15 -31.31 -39.88
C SER A 604 -37.38 -32.07 -38.80
N PHE A 605 -36.25 -31.53 -38.32
CA PHE A 605 -35.51 -32.11 -37.19
C PHE A 605 -36.37 -32.19 -35.92
N LEU A 606 -37.08 -31.11 -35.58
CA LEU A 606 -37.98 -31.09 -34.42
C LEU A 606 -39.14 -32.08 -34.54
N ALA A 607 -39.64 -32.31 -35.75
CA ALA A 607 -40.69 -33.31 -36.00
C ALA A 607 -40.16 -34.75 -35.80
N HIS A 608 -38.90 -35.01 -36.15
CA HIS A 608 -38.27 -36.30 -35.87
C HIS A 608 -37.98 -36.51 -34.39
N LEU A 609 -37.57 -35.45 -33.67
CA LEU A 609 -37.34 -35.50 -32.23
C LEU A 609 -38.64 -35.86 -31.48
N ALA A 610 -39.76 -35.21 -31.83
CA ALA A 610 -41.06 -35.51 -31.22
C ALA A 610 -41.54 -36.95 -31.50
N GLN A 611 -41.10 -37.57 -32.60
CA GLN A 611 -41.48 -38.93 -32.98
C GLN A 611 -40.57 -40.01 -32.35
N ALA A 612 -39.52 -39.63 -31.62
CA ALA A 612 -38.50 -40.55 -31.11
C ALA A 612 -39.05 -41.57 -30.09
N ASP A 613 -40.03 -41.16 -29.28
CA ASP A 613 -40.65 -42.01 -28.24
C ASP A 613 -41.79 -42.88 -28.79
N GLY A 614 -42.08 -42.77 -30.10
CA GLY A 614 -43.04 -43.63 -30.81
C GLY A 614 -44.51 -43.19 -30.70
N GLU A 615 -44.87 -42.36 -29.72
CA GLU A 615 -46.19 -41.74 -29.59
C GLU A 615 -46.07 -40.21 -29.61
N VAL A 616 -46.70 -39.55 -30.59
CA VAL A 616 -46.74 -38.08 -30.66
C VAL A 616 -48.07 -37.59 -30.11
N THR A 617 -48.03 -36.77 -29.07
CA THR A 617 -49.25 -36.29 -28.41
C THR A 617 -49.92 -35.15 -29.18
N PRO A 618 -51.25 -34.94 -29.05
CA PRO A 618 -51.93 -33.79 -29.65
C PRO A 618 -51.43 -32.42 -29.16
N GLN A 619 -50.75 -32.38 -28.01
CA GLN A 619 -50.15 -31.17 -27.46
C GLN A 619 -48.83 -30.83 -28.17
N GLU A 620 -47.97 -31.83 -28.41
CA GLU A 620 -46.75 -31.71 -29.22
C GLU A 620 -47.05 -31.26 -30.65
N VAL A 621 -48.05 -31.84 -31.33
CA VAL A 621 -48.43 -31.43 -32.69
C VAL A 621 -48.84 -29.95 -32.71
N LYS A 622 -49.65 -29.49 -31.73
CA LYS A 622 -50.04 -28.07 -31.61
C LYS A 622 -48.86 -27.15 -31.32
N LEU A 623 -47.80 -27.66 -30.71
CA LEU A 623 -46.61 -26.87 -30.41
C LEU A 623 -45.65 -26.86 -31.60
N LEU A 624 -45.49 -27.97 -32.32
CA LEU A 624 -44.85 -28.03 -33.64
C LEU A 624 -45.54 -27.08 -34.63
N GLU A 625 -46.88 -27.06 -34.69
CA GLU A 625 -47.61 -26.08 -35.50
C GLU A 625 -47.29 -24.63 -35.08
N ARG A 626 -47.11 -24.35 -33.79
CA ARG A 626 -46.68 -23.04 -33.29
C ARG A 626 -45.24 -22.72 -33.67
N VAL A 627 -44.34 -23.70 -33.65
CA VAL A 627 -42.96 -23.57 -34.12
C VAL A 627 -42.91 -23.32 -35.64
N TYR A 628 -43.70 -24.02 -36.43
CA TYR A 628 -43.78 -23.78 -37.88
C TYR A 628 -44.31 -22.37 -38.16
N LYS A 629 -45.32 -21.91 -37.42
CA LYS A 629 -45.80 -20.51 -37.49
C LYS A 629 -44.72 -19.51 -37.09
N SER A 630 -43.95 -19.78 -36.02
CA SER A 630 -42.90 -18.85 -35.57
C SER A 630 -41.71 -18.79 -36.52
N LEU A 631 -41.44 -19.89 -37.23
CA LEU A 631 -40.49 -20.00 -38.34
C LEU A 631 -41.06 -19.49 -39.69
N ALA A 632 -42.27 -18.91 -39.72
CA ALA A 632 -42.94 -18.46 -40.94
C ALA A 632 -43.08 -19.55 -42.03
N LEU A 633 -43.28 -20.79 -41.62
CA LEU A 633 -43.56 -21.95 -42.47
C LEU A 633 -45.06 -22.30 -42.42
N ASP A 634 -45.56 -22.98 -43.46
CA ASP A 634 -46.94 -23.48 -43.49
C ASP A 634 -47.11 -24.59 -42.42
N PRO A 635 -48.04 -24.44 -41.46
CA PRO A 635 -48.30 -25.43 -40.41
C PRO A 635 -48.74 -26.80 -40.95
N GLN A 636 -49.28 -26.88 -42.17
CA GLN A 636 -49.68 -28.17 -42.76
C GLN A 636 -48.51 -29.12 -42.97
N PHE A 637 -47.30 -28.58 -43.11
CA PHE A 637 -46.09 -29.39 -43.25
C PHE A 637 -45.71 -30.16 -41.98
N VAL A 638 -46.24 -29.78 -40.80
CA VAL A 638 -46.02 -30.57 -39.57
C VAL A 638 -46.45 -32.02 -39.80
N TYR A 639 -47.61 -32.23 -40.43
CA TYR A 639 -48.17 -33.56 -40.65
C TYR A 639 -47.36 -34.37 -41.67
N SER A 640 -46.81 -33.74 -42.72
CA SER A 640 -45.93 -34.44 -43.66
C SER A 640 -44.62 -34.84 -43.01
N ASP A 641 -44.07 -33.97 -42.16
CA ASP A 641 -42.76 -34.16 -41.57
C ASP A 641 -42.85 -35.18 -40.41
N LEU A 642 -43.91 -35.16 -39.60
CA LEU A 642 -44.25 -36.21 -38.63
C LEU A 642 -44.49 -37.57 -39.30
N HIS A 643 -45.23 -37.58 -40.42
CA HIS A 643 -45.51 -38.82 -41.15
C HIS A 643 -44.23 -39.35 -41.81
N SER A 644 -43.34 -38.49 -42.30
CA SER A 644 -42.03 -38.90 -42.81
C SER A 644 -41.14 -39.49 -41.71
N ALA A 645 -41.23 -38.96 -40.49
CA ALA A 645 -40.55 -39.47 -39.31
C ALA A 645 -41.12 -40.83 -38.86
N ALA A 646 -42.45 -41.00 -38.92
CA ALA A 646 -43.15 -42.23 -38.56
C ALA A 646 -43.06 -43.34 -39.63
N VAL A 647 -43.05 -42.98 -40.92
CA VAL A 647 -43.15 -43.89 -42.09
C VAL A 647 -41.80 -44.24 -42.72
N ARG A 648 -40.69 -44.09 -41.99
CA ARG A 648 -39.46 -44.85 -42.33
C ARG A 648 -39.34 -46.15 -41.51
N PRO A 649 -40.04 -47.23 -41.91
CA PRO A 649 -39.53 -48.58 -41.87
C PRO A 649 -38.89 -48.95 -43.21
N SER A 650 -37.66 -49.48 -43.16
CA SER A 650 -37.15 -50.57 -44.00
C SER A 650 -37.79 -50.80 -45.38
N HIS A 651 -37.35 -50.08 -46.43
CA HIS A 651 -37.41 -50.61 -47.80
C HIS A 651 -36.29 -50.02 -48.66
N ALA A 652 -35.14 -50.69 -48.64
CA ALA A 652 -34.16 -50.63 -49.71
C ALA A 652 -33.58 -52.03 -49.95
N ALA A 653 -34.45 -53.00 -50.21
CA ALA A 653 -34.11 -54.21 -50.95
C ALA A 653 -35.37 -54.79 -51.59
N ALA A 654 -35.24 -55.20 -52.85
CA ALA A 654 -36.15 -56.02 -53.65
C ALA A 654 -37.19 -55.32 -54.56
N ALA A 655 -36.68 -54.72 -55.63
CA ALA A 655 -37.02 -55.11 -57.01
C ALA A 655 -35.73 -54.80 -57.82
N VAL A 656 -35.01 -55.71 -58.45
CA VAL A 656 -35.37 -56.59 -59.57
C VAL A 656 -34.33 -57.72 -59.67
N ALA A 657 -34.76 -58.97 -59.84
CA ALA A 657 -34.22 -59.98 -60.78
C ALA A 657 -34.49 -61.42 -60.29
N ALA A 658 -35.25 -62.13 -61.11
CA ALA A 658 -35.51 -63.56 -60.98
C ALA A 658 -34.31 -64.41 -61.44
N SER A 659 -34.10 -65.56 -60.79
CA SER A 659 -33.87 -66.88 -61.41
C SER A 659 -33.02 -67.81 -60.53
N ALA A 660 -33.45 -69.08 -60.46
CA ALA A 660 -32.74 -70.30 -60.08
C ALA A 660 -32.82 -70.79 -58.62
N ALA A 661 -33.83 -71.65 -58.40
CA ALA A 661 -33.78 -73.04 -57.92
C ALA A 661 -33.06 -73.43 -56.60
N SER A 662 -33.86 -74.08 -55.73
CA SER A 662 -33.58 -75.20 -54.80
C SER A 662 -32.35 -75.07 -53.87
N ASP A 663 -32.46 -75.25 -52.56
CA ASP A 663 -32.87 -76.51 -51.93
C ASP A 663 -33.24 -76.36 -50.44
N ALA A 664 -33.82 -77.45 -49.92
CA ALA A 664 -34.62 -77.57 -48.71
C ALA A 664 -33.92 -77.55 -47.33
N ALA A 665 -34.78 -77.34 -46.32
CA ALA A 665 -34.86 -78.04 -45.03
C ALA A 665 -34.32 -77.36 -43.74
N ASP A 666 -35.28 -77.17 -42.82
CA ASP A 666 -35.24 -77.32 -41.35
C ASP A 666 -34.31 -76.40 -40.53
N GLN A 667 -34.71 -75.79 -39.40
CA GLN A 667 -35.72 -76.14 -38.41
C GLN A 667 -36.11 -74.93 -37.53
N ILE A 668 -37.23 -75.10 -36.83
CA ILE A 668 -38.05 -74.15 -36.07
C ILE A 668 -37.62 -74.11 -34.58
N LEU A 669 -37.97 -73.01 -33.89
CA LEU A 669 -38.10 -72.80 -32.43
C LEU A 669 -36.79 -72.33 -31.75
N GLU A 670 -36.74 -71.23 -31.00
CA GLU A 670 -37.67 -70.79 -29.94
C GLU A 670 -37.52 -69.29 -29.64
N SER A 671 -38.63 -68.68 -29.26
CA SER A 671 -38.81 -67.26 -28.91
C SER A 671 -38.35 -66.91 -27.49
N THR A 672 -37.88 -65.66 -27.35
CA THR A 672 -38.07 -64.69 -26.23
C THR A 672 -36.78 -64.11 -25.64
N ASN A 673 -36.49 -62.88 -26.05
CA ASN A 673 -36.06 -61.76 -25.21
C ASN A 673 -35.99 -60.53 -26.12
N ALA A 674 -37.09 -59.79 -26.23
CA ALA A 674 -37.14 -58.52 -26.95
C ALA A 674 -36.34 -57.49 -26.15
N ALA A 675 -35.02 -57.52 -26.34
CA ALA A 675 -34.15 -56.40 -26.04
C ALA A 675 -34.57 -55.24 -26.94
N PHE A 676 -35.03 -54.15 -26.34
CA PHE A 676 -35.22 -52.87 -27.01
C PHE A 676 -33.88 -52.50 -27.68
N THR A 677 -33.82 -52.70 -29.00
CA THR A 677 -32.61 -52.48 -29.80
C THR A 677 -32.83 -51.18 -30.53
N LEU A 678 -32.17 -50.11 -30.07
CA LEU A 678 -32.14 -48.83 -30.76
C LEU A 678 -31.68 -49.06 -32.21
N ASP A 679 -32.50 -48.60 -33.16
CA ASP A 679 -32.17 -48.65 -34.58
C ASP A 679 -31.07 -47.62 -34.88
N MET A 680 -29.82 -48.08 -34.83
CA MET A 680 -28.62 -47.26 -35.07
C MET A 680 -28.63 -46.59 -36.45
N ALA A 681 -29.42 -47.09 -37.41
CA ALA A 681 -29.57 -46.46 -38.72
C ALA A 681 -30.53 -45.26 -38.72
N LYS A 682 -31.53 -45.23 -37.81
CA LYS A 682 -32.38 -44.06 -37.56
C LYS A 682 -31.59 -42.95 -36.86
N VAL A 683 -30.82 -43.33 -35.85
CA VAL A 683 -29.94 -42.41 -35.11
C VAL A 683 -28.90 -41.78 -36.05
N ALA A 684 -28.24 -42.58 -36.90
CA ALA A 684 -27.25 -42.08 -37.87
C ALA A 684 -27.79 -41.08 -38.91
N ARG A 685 -29.05 -41.22 -39.34
CA ARG A 685 -29.66 -40.27 -40.29
C ARG A 685 -30.11 -38.99 -39.63
N LEU A 686 -30.68 -39.09 -38.42
CA LEU A 686 -30.97 -37.92 -37.61
C LEU A 686 -29.71 -37.12 -37.31
N GLN A 687 -28.58 -37.80 -37.10
CA GLN A 687 -27.26 -37.18 -36.91
C GLN A 687 -26.80 -36.38 -38.15
N GLU A 688 -26.96 -36.92 -39.35
CA GLU A 688 -26.59 -36.24 -40.60
C GLU A 688 -27.47 -35.01 -40.86
N GLU A 689 -28.79 -35.14 -40.67
CA GLU A 689 -29.74 -34.03 -40.81
C GLU A 689 -29.48 -32.92 -39.76
N THR A 690 -29.10 -33.28 -38.53
CA THR A 690 -28.75 -32.31 -37.47
C THR A 690 -27.43 -31.59 -37.76
N ALA A 691 -26.41 -32.32 -38.24
CA ALA A 691 -25.13 -31.73 -38.63
C ALA A 691 -25.27 -30.74 -39.79
N GLU A 692 -26.15 -31.05 -40.75
CA GLU A 692 -26.42 -30.19 -41.90
C GLU A 692 -27.24 -28.94 -41.52
N VAL A 693 -28.19 -29.07 -40.58
CA VAL A 693 -28.91 -27.92 -39.98
C VAL A 693 -27.93 -27.02 -39.23
N SER A 694 -27.02 -27.61 -38.45
CA SER A 694 -26.01 -26.85 -37.72
C SER A 694 -25.06 -26.10 -38.67
N ALA A 695 -24.66 -26.71 -39.79
CA ALA A 695 -23.84 -26.07 -40.82
C ALA A 695 -24.58 -24.93 -41.58
N LEU A 696 -25.89 -25.05 -41.80
CA LEU A 696 -26.69 -24.00 -42.45
C LEU A 696 -26.94 -22.81 -41.53
N LEU A 697 -27.23 -23.08 -40.25
CA LEU A 697 -27.33 -22.05 -39.23
C LEU A 697 -26.00 -21.31 -39.05
N ALA A 698 -24.87 -22.02 -39.12
CA ALA A 698 -23.53 -21.44 -39.05
C ALA A 698 -23.30 -20.36 -40.13
N SER A 699 -23.72 -20.61 -41.38
CA SER A 699 -23.59 -19.66 -42.48
C SER A 699 -24.37 -18.33 -42.29
N VAL A 700 -25.32 -18.29 -41.36
CA VAL A 700 -26.09 -17.07 -41.03
C VAL A 700 -25.41 -16.24 -39.94
N PHE A 701 -24.55 -16.86 -39.12
CA PHE A 701 -23.77 -16.17 -38.09
C PHE A 701 -22.40 -15.69 -38.60
N SER A 702 -21.94 -16.20 -39.74
CA SER A 702 -20.80 -15.65 -40.46
C SER A 702 -21.16 -14.27 -41.04
N GLU A 703 -20.75 -13.19 -40.40
CA GLU A 703 -20.89 -11.84 -40.98
C GLU A 703 -20.16 -11.77 -42.32
N GLU A 704 -20.90 -11.51 -43.41
CA GLU A 704 -20.33 -11.03 -44.67
C GLU A 704 -19.49 -9.81 -44.34
N THR A 705 -18.18 -9.93 -44.53
CA THR A 705 -17.25 -8.81 -44.40
C THR A 705 -17.58 -7.83 -45.51
N ILE A 706 -18.42 -6.83 -45.21
CA ILE A 706 -18.64 -5.71 -46.11
C ILE A 706 -17.32 -4.94 -46.16
N THR A 707 -16.53 -5.22 -47.20
CA THR A 707 -15.42 -4.37 -47.63
C THR A 707 -15.98 -3.04 -48.10
N GLU A 708 -16.19 -2.10 -47.18
CA GLU A 708 -16.31 -0.69 -47.51
C GLU A 708 -14.91 -0.10 -47.71
N ARG A 709 -14.67 0.33 -48.94
CA ARG A 709 -13.51 1.13 -49.35
C ARG A 709 -13.56 2.49 -48.64
N VAL A 710 -12.66 2.71 -47.68
CA VAL A 710 -12.38 4.05 -47.15
C VAL A 710 -11.31 4.72 -48.01
N ASN A 711 -11.73 5.75 -48.75
CA ASN A 711 -10.86 6.73 -49.38
C ASN A 711 -10.42 7.79 -48.36
N GLY A 712 -9.09 7.97 -48.24
CA GLY A 712 -8.43 9.28 -48.18
C GLY A 712 -8.30 10.01 -46.82
N PRO A 713 -7.11 10.57 -46.47
CA PRO A 713 -6.76 11.01 -45.12
C PRO A 713 -6.78 12.53 -44.90
N LEU A 714 -6.91 12.98 -43.65
CA LEU A 714 -6.61 14.34 -43.13
C LEU A 714 -6.74 14.34 -41.58
N PRO A 715 -6.11 15.28 -40.84
CA PRO A 715 -4.73 15.21 -40.35
C PRO A 715 -4.62 15.09 -38.81
N GLU A 716 -3.41 14.73 -38.35
CA GLU A 716 -2.97 14.74 -36.94
C GLU A 716 -2.91 16.17 -36.38
N LEU A 717 -3.47 16.37 -35.18
CA LEU A 717 -3.26 17.55 -34.34
C LEU A 717 -2.37 17.18 -33.16
N SER A 718 -1.13 17.66 -33.25
CA SER A 718 -0.24 17.92 -32.11
C SER A 718 -0.68 19.22 -31.43
N ASP A 719 -0.92 19.20 -30.12
CA ASP A 719 -0.98 20.42 -29.31
C ASP A 719 0.22 20.47 -28.37
N GLU A 720 1.10 21.44 -28.66
CA GLU A 720 2.19 21.89 -27.82
C GLU A 720 1.66 22.79 -26.70
N SER A 721 2.24 22.61 -25.52
CA SER A 721 2.07 23.48 -24.35
C SER A 721 2.70 24.85 -24.60
N GLN A 722 1.90 25.92 -24.46
CA GLN A 722 2.38 27.29 -24.28
C GLN A 722 1.83 27.83 -22.96
N THR A 723 2.63 27.79 -21.89
CA THR A 723 2.37 28.53 -20.65
C THR A 723 2.98 29.93 -20.75
N SER A 724 2.18 30.92 -20.34
CA SER A 724 2.46 32.35 -20.51
C SER A 724 3.43 32.90 -19.47
N THR A 725 4.28 33.85 -19.88
CA THR A 725 5.34 34.51 -19.09
C THR A 725 4.84 35.32 -17.88
N THR A 726 3.53 35.45 -17.68
CA THR A 726 2.95 36.24 -16.58
C THR A 726 2.83 35.45 -15.27
N GLU A 727 2.76 34.11 -15.33
CA GLU A 727 2.61 33.25 -14.14
C GLU A 727 3.90 33.12 -13.32
N GLN A 728 5.08 33.25 -13.96
CA GLN A 728 6.38 33.11 -13.29
C GLN A 728 6.72 34.24 -12.30
N LEU A 729 6.02 35.39 -12.35
CA LEU A 729 6.21 36.49 -11.40
C LEU A 729 5.32 36.39 -10.15
N ALA A 730 4.30 35.51 -10.16
CA ALA A 730 3.38 35.32 -9.04
C ALA A 730 3.78 34.16 -8.12
N THR A 731 4.52 33.19 -8.67
CA THR A 731 4.99 31.98 -7.99
C THR A 731 6.23 32.25 -7.14
N VAL A 732 6.15 31.96 -5.85
CA VAL A 732 7.29 32.02 -4.93
C VAL A 732 7.97 30.66 -4.94
N HIS A 733 9.27 30.64 -5.27
CA HIS A 733 10.12 29.46 -5.03
C HIS A 733 9.62 28.11 -5.60
N GLY A 734 8.85 28.12 -6.70
CA GLY A 734 8.36 26.90 -7.34
C GLY A 734 7.01 26.38 -6.81
N LEU A 735 6.40 27.07 -5.84
CA LEU A 735 4.99 26.89 -5.49
C LEU A 735 4.09 27.43 -6.61
N ASP A 736 2.93 26.81 -6.81
CA ASP A 736 1.90 27.37 -7.68
C ASP A 736 1.32 28.68 -7.09
N VAL A 737 0.45 29.34 -7.83
CA VAL A 737 -0.08 30.67 -7.49
C VAL A 737 -0.88 30.65 -6.19
N GLU A 738 -1.63 29.58 -5.93
CA GLU A 738 -2.51 29.43 -4.77
C GLU A 738 -1.67 29.20 -3.50
N HIS A 739 -0.72 28.27 -3.54
CA HIS A 739 0.19 28.01 -2.41
C HIS A 739 1.15 29.18 -2.15
N SER A 740 1.56 29.91 -3.19
CA SER A 740 2.38 31.13 -3.03
C SER A 740 1.61 32.25 -2.32
N ALA A 741 0.32 32.40 -2.61
CA ALA A 741 -0.54 33.37 -1.92
C ALA A 741 -0.82 32.93 -0.48
N PHE A 742 -1.03 31.63 -0.25
CA PHE A 742 -1.27 31.08 1.09
C PHE A 742 -0.01 31.22 1.98
N LEU A 743 1.18 31.00 1.43
CA LEU A 743 2.46 31.25 2.12
C LEU A 743 2.61 32.72 2.57
N ARG A 744 2.28 33.69 1.70
CA ARG A 744 2.31 35.12 2.06
C ARG A 744 1.33 35.46 3.19
N LEU A 745 0.19 34.79 3.24
CA LEU A 745 -0.78 34.94 4.33
C LEU A 745 -0.20 34.35 5.64
N LEU A 746 0.35 33.14 5.59
CA LEU A 746 0.91 32.45 6.75
C LEU A 746 1.97 33.30 7.46
N VAL A 747 2.93 33.86 6.71
CA VAL A 747 4.04 34.66 7.27
C VAL A 747 3.61 36.05 7.78
N SER A 748 2.35 36.44 7.63
CA SER A 748 1.85 37.74 8.12
C SER A 748 1.68 37.80 9.64
N ARG A 749 1.66 36.65 10.32
CA ARG A 749 1.54 36.49 11.78
C ARG A 749 2.50 35.41 12.26
N THR A 750 2.91 35.48 13.51
CA THR A 750 3.81 34.49 14.12
C THR A 750 3.07 33.24 14.63
N GLU A 751 1.75 33.34 14.82
CA GLU A 751 0.90 32.26 15.32
C GLU A 751 -0.50 32.38 14.70
N TRP A 752 -1.13 31.22 14.48
CA TRP A 752 -2.48 31.07 13.95
C TRP A 752 -3.25 30.02 14.73
N SER A 753 -4.55 30.24 14.97
CA SER A 753 -5.41 29.13 15.38
C SER A 753 -5.73 28.24 14.17
N ARG A 754 -6.01 26.95 14.43
CA ARG A 754 -6.32 26.01 13.35
C ARG A 754 -7.61 26.41 12.62
N ALA A 755 -8.64 26.82 13.36
CA ALA A 755 -9.91 27.26 12.79
C ALA A 755 -9.76 28.46 11.83
N GLU A 756 -8.93 29.45 12.19
CA GLU A 756 -8.68 30.61 11.31
C GLU A 756 -7.95 30.21 10.02
N LEU A 757 -7.04 29.25 10.08
CA LEU A 757 -6.33 28.76 8.91
C LEU A 757 -7.18 27.82 8.05
N GLU A 758 -8.09 27.05 8.64
CA GLU A 758 -9.07 26.25 7.90
C GLU A 758 -10.01 27.15 7.10
N ASP A 759 -10.52 28.22 7.71
CA ASP A 759 -11.34 29.23 7.03
C ASP A 759 -10.55 29.90 5.88
N ALA A 760 -9.31 30.33 6.15
CA ALA A 760 -8.47 30.96 5.14
C ALA A 760 -8.06 30.02 3.98
N ALA A 761 -7.79 28.74 4.27
CA ALA A 761 -7.48 27.75 3.24
C ALA A 761 -8.73 27.45 2.39
N SER A 762 -9.90 27.35 3.02
CA SER A 762 -11.17 27.14 2.33
C SER A 762 -11.53 28.30 1.39
N ASP A 763 -11.29 29.54 1.81
CA ASP A 763 -11.49 30.73 0.96
C ASP A 763 -10.58 30.73 -0.29
N MET A 764 -9.47 29.98 -0.25
CA MET A 764 -8.51 29.81 -1.34
C MET A 764 -8.66 28.47 -2.07
N GLU A 765 -9.74 27.72 -1.82
CA GLU A 765 -10.02 26.38 -2.38
C GLU A 765 -8.93 25.32 -2.07
N LEU A 766 -8.16 25.53 -1.00
CA LEU A 766 -7.10 24.64 -0.54
C LEU A 766 -7.55 23.79 0.65
N MET A 767 -7.05 22.56 0.74
CA MET A 767 -7.14 21.77 1.96
C MET A 767 -6.00 22.17 2.90
N LEU A 768 -6.32 22.60 4.13
CA LEU A 768 -5.32 23.15 5.07
C LEU A 768 -4.10 22.24 5.24
N ASP A 769 -4.30 20.99 5.64
CA ASP A 769 -3.19 20.07 5.93
C ASP A 769 -2.32 19.82 4.69
N GLY A 770 -2.95 19.68 3.51
CA GLY A 770 -2.23 19.50 2.26
C GLY A 770 -1.45 20.74 1.81
N ALA A 771 -1.99 21.93 2.07
CA ALA A 771 -1.33 23.20 1.76
C ALA A 771 -0.14 23.46 2.69
N LEU A 772 -0.29 23.20 4.00
CA LEU A 772 0.80 23.31 4.97
C LEU A 772 1.92 22.29 4.67
N GLU A 773 1.57 21.04 4.35
CA GLU A 773 2.52 20.00 3.95
C GLU A 773 3.29 20.44 2.70
N ARG A 774 2.59 20.91 1.66
CA ARG A 774 3.21 21.33 0.40
C ARG A 774 4.17 22.52 0.58
N ILE A 775 3.80 23.48 1.42
CA ILE A 775 4.62 24.65 1.74
C ILE A 775 5.85 24.25 2.55
N ASN A 776 5.67 23.41 3.57
CA ASN A 776 6.78 22.90 4.38
C ASN A 776 7.75 22.06 3.56
N ASP A 777 7.26 21.17 2.69
CA ASP A 777 8.09 20.37 1.79
C ASP A 777 8.95 21.25 0.88
N THR A 778 8.34 22.28 0.29
CA THR A 778 9.05 23.20 -0.60
C THR A 778 10.09 24.03 0.16
N ALA A 779 9.77 24.45 1.37
CA ALA A 779 10.70 25.14 2.26
C ALA A 779 11.87 24.24 2.71
N PHE A 780 11.62 22.98 2.99
CA PHE A 780 12.66 22.00 3.30
C PHE A 780 13.60 21.75 2.12
N GLU A 781 13.07 21.65 0.89
CA GLU A 781 13.89 21.45 -0.31
C GLU A 781 14.87 22.61 -0.56
N LEU A 782 14.51 23.84 -0.16
CA LEU A 782 15.26 25.05 -0.46
C LEU A 782 16.12 25.56 0.70
N PHE A 783 15.63 25.44 1.93
CA PHE A 783 16.20 26.06 3.12
C PHE A 783 16.47 25.08 4.27
N ASP A 784 16.13 23.79 4.10
CA ASP A 784 16.33 22.71 5.09
C ASP A 784 15.60 22.93 6.43
N MET A 785 14.48 23.69 6.41
CA MET A 785 13.64 23.96 7.58
C MET A 785 12.16 24.20 7.16
N PRO A 786 11.16 23.93 8.03
CA PRO A 786 9.74 24.16 7.73
C PRO A 786 9.32 25.61 7.95
N VAL A 787 8.22 26.02 7.29
CA VAL A 787 7.57 27.33 7.50
C VAL A 787 6.66 27.29 8.74
N THR A 788 5.88 26.22 8.90
CA THR A 788 4.84 26.10 9.93
C THR A 788 5.04 24.85 10.80
N GLU A 789 4.83 24.96 12.11
CA GLU A 789 4.94 23.87 13.08
C GLU A 789 3.80 23.87 14.10
N GLY A 790 3.42 22.69 14.61
CA GLY A 790 2.34 22.52 15.60
C GLY A 790 0.95 22.31 14.99
N ASP A 791 0.02 21.79 15.80
CA ASP A 791 -1.36 21.48 15.37
C ASP A 791 -2.40 22.50 15.87
N GLU A 792 -2.20 23.02 17.09
CA GLU A 792 -3.01 24.11 17.67
C GLU A 792 -2.28 24.77 18.87
N PRO A 793 -1.87 26.05 18.78
CA PRO A 793 -1.83 26.88 17.58
C PRO A 793 -0.77 26.39 16.58
N ILE A 794 -0.91 26.81 15.32
CA ILE A 794 0.09 26.64 14.27
C ILE A 794 1.05 27.84 14.35
N GLU A 795 2.31 27.56 14.64
CA GLU A 795 3.39 28.54 14.83
C GLU A 795 4.21 28.70 13.54
N ILE A 796 4.61 29.93 13.21
CA ILE A 796 5.49 30.19 12.06
C ILE A 796 6.94 30.22 12.53
N ASN A 797 7.80 29.43 11.90
CA ASN A 797 9.21 29.38 12.23
C ASN A 797 9.89 30.72 11.90
N PRO A 798 10.41 31.47 12.90
CA PRO A 798 10.98 32.79 12.65
C PRO A 798 12.32 32.72 11.90
N GLU A 799 13.05 31.61 11.97
CA GLU A 799 14.36 31.47 11.32
C GLU A 799 14.23 31.40 9.79
N ILE A 800 13.08 30.94 9.29
CA ILE A 800 12.83 30.84 7.85
C ILE A 800 12.38 32.15 7.21
N LEU A 801 11.86 33.09 8.01
CA LEU A 801 11.36 34.38 7.54
C LEU A 801 12.50 35.25 6.96
N ASP A 802 13.71 35.13 7.51
CA ASP A 802 14.90 35.85 7.03
C ASP A 802 15.42 35.29 5.68
N GLU A 803 15.14 34.02 5.38
CA GLU A 803 15.58 33.31 4.17
C GLU A 803 14.55 33.38 3.02
N LEU A 804 13.25 33.52 3.34
CA LEU A 804 12.14 33.44 2.38
C LEU A 804 12.04 34.61 1.38
N ALA A 805 12.75 35.72 1.60
CA ALA A 805 12.79 36.92 0.72
C ALA A 805 11.45 37.21 -0.02
N LEU A 806 10.35 37.28 0.73
CA LEU A 806 8.97 37.39 0.23
C LEU A 806 8.53 38.82 -0.12
#